data_AF-A0A5C7L4B7-F1
#
_entry.id   AF-A0A5C7L4B7-F1
#
_cell.length_a   1.000
_cell.length_b   1.000
_cell.length_c   1.000
_cell.angle_alpha   90.00
_cell.angle_beta   90.00
_cell.angle_gamma   90.00
#
_symmetry.space_group_name_H-M   'P 1'
#
loop_
_entity.id
_entity.type
_entity.pdbx_description
1 polymer ?
#
loop_
_entity_poly.entity_id
_entity_poly.type
_entity_poly.pdbx_seq_one_letter_code
_entity_poly.pdbx_strand_id
1 'polypeptide(L)'
;MKVTVKIVVSVGLIIGGLFILYFSKSTEDDFYLIPASFLIILALFNLFPTLLSLKLSVPLKIGKREASTQDTLVEDHSQTRKEELWKISNIWGSLKSRENQYFWFTLLAFIVGTTYLVVFKLNAPENEGNILIAYYSSLFDLVSNHLKEAMVATLILISILFIYGEKSKLNKSLFRIRSILWLLTSVMIGVHVAFLIATLSVFMQILVIKVGIDQFDRSFDIAWTTDQITDSLRRINDIGSVVPISDSRGAQFYGLVKFRPDSAGSFYSNSLKSFVVRKFSPVPGVVSDARVYLVGNSLIIGEIEQKDLEKLAPVFGRILVSQYFGSRFIKDEPQLSVIGRQEYLKYREEQINKVIADIQSDLEQVQSIVSSIAEEISYDRKMIGENQAGISEAQALKNSEYNRCINAGFYSYIGYYSYWVSLYSNSECRNQASRWDSIISQYQGNVNSWRAELVSDQKQHAEFIELRDIVAARKTLVEASKDNTPQELGVFVPEKEIKIALDSLSLESSVDLFSVLTHEYLHYTSYVSEERVLPSFFEEGLTEYFSRRVIQKKFGVDTNIGYPLVTRIIQEIANKIPEDELAEIYFTKDVVRLESTLDAVYGKDFYGQSKVYMSMISYVPPLEALKYANNLLVRMGGSEVTEDIMYSKLSEFK
;
A
#
# COMPACT_ATOMS: atom_id res chain seq x y z
N MET A 1 -70.70 12.20 5.04
CA MET A 1 -69.54 12.74 4.30
C MET A 1 -68.27 12.92 5.15
N LYS A 2 -68.27 13.62 6.30
CA LYS A 2 -67.05 13.81 7.13
C LYS A 2 -66.49 12.52 7.77
N VAL A 3 -67.35 11.58 8.15
CA VAL A 3 -66.94 10.28 8.73
C VAL A 3 -66.31 9.39 7.65
N THR A 4 -66.93 9.34 6.47
CA THR A 4 -66.47 8.54 5.32
C THR A 4 -65.06 8.94 4.88
N VAL A 5 -64.76 10.24 4.83
CA VAL A 5 -63.42 10.73 4.44
C VAL A 5 -62.35 10.34 5.49
N LYS A 6 -62.67 10.41 6.78
CA LYS A 6 -61.73 9.98 7.84
C LYS A 6 -61.43 8.50 7.81
N ILE A 7 -62.45 7.68 7.54
CA ILE A 7 -62.29 6.23 7.38
C ILE A 7 -61.40 5.93 6.17
N VAL A 8 -61.67 6.56 5.02
CA VAL A 8 -60.86 6.36 3.80
C VAL A 8 -59.39 6.75 4.01
N VAL A 9 -59.13 7.89 4.66
CA VAL A 9 -57.74 8.32 4.96
C VAL A 9 -57.05 7.36 5.94
N SER A 10 -57.75 6.89 6.96
CA SER A 10 -57.17 5.97 7.95
C SER A 10 -56.91 4.59 7.35
N VAL A 11 -57.80 4.10 6.48
CA VAL A 11 -57.58 2.86 5.72
C VAL A 11 -56.39 2.99 4.78
N GLY A 12 -56.23 4.13 4.09
CA GLY A 12 -55.06 4.40 3.27
C GLY A 12 -53.74 4.41 4.07
N LEU A 13 -53.74 5.00 5.26
CA LEU A 13 -52.58 5.02 6.17
C LEU A 13 -52.25 3.61 6.71
N ILE A 14 -53.25 2.78 7.02
CA ILE A 14 -53.04 1.38 7.44
C ILE A 14 -52.46 0.56 6.29
N ILE A 15 -53.02 0.67 5.08
CA ILE A 15 -52.53 -0.04 3.91
C ILE A 15 -51.09 0.39 3.58
N GLY A 16 -50.79 1.69 3.63
CA GLY A 16 -49.43 2.20 3.47
C GLY A 16 -48.46 1.68 4.54
N GLY A 17 -48.87 1.67 5.82
CA GLY A 17 -48.07 1.10 6.90
C GLY A 17 -47.81 -0.39 6.74
N LEU A 18 -48.84 -1.18 6.37
CA LEU A 18 -48.69 -2.62 6.11
C LEU A 18 -47.80 -2.92 4.91
N PHE A 19 -47.83 -2.08 3.87
CA PHE A 19 -46.96 -2.20 2.70
C PHE A 19 -45.50 -1.89 3.06
N ILE A 20 -45.25 -0.90 3.92
CA ILE A 20 -43.90 -0.60 4.43
C ILE A 20 -43.39 -1.70 5.37
N LEU A 21 -44.27 -2.29 6.20
CA LEU A 21 -43.95 -3.50 7.00
C LEU A 21 -43.58 -4.70 6.13
N TYR A 22 -44.28 -4.88 5.00
CA TYR A 22 -43.93 -5.91 4.02
C TYR A 22 -42.54 -5.67 3.43
N PHE A 23 -42.20 -4.42 3.09
CA PHE A 23 -40.86 -4.05 2.67
C PHE A 23 -39.81 -4.36 3.73
N SER A 24 -40.05 -3.98 5.00
CA SER A 24 -39.21 -4.33 6.16
C SER A 24 -38.83 -5.81 6.19
N LYS A 25 -39.83 -6.67 6.01
CA LYS A 25 -39.65 -8.11 6.03
C LYS A 25 -38.93 -8.64 4.78
N SER A 26 -39.12 -8.02 3.61
CA SER A 26 -38.48 -8.45 2.37
C SER A 26 -37.02 -8.05 2.25
N THR A 27 -36.63 -6.94 2.90
CA THR A 27 -35.27 -6.40 2.87
C THR A 27 -34.47 -6.76 4.12
N GLU A 28 -35.07 -7.48 5.07
CA GLU A 28 -34.51 -7.74 6.42
C GLU A 28 -34.01 -6.45 7.12
N ASP A 29 -34.75 -5.35 6.92
CA ASP A 29 -34.38 -4.04 7.43
C ASP A 29 -35.43 -3.54 8.42
N ASP A 30 -35.03 -3.51 9.70
CA ASP A 30 -35.86 -3.08 10.82
C ASP A 30 -36.20 -1.59 10.78
N PHE A 31 -35.55 -0.79 9.93
CA PHE A 31 -35.88 0.63 9.80
C PHE A 31 -37.32 0.85 9.33
N TYR A 32 -37.82 0.02 8.41
CA TYR A 32 -39.17 0.13 7.87
C TYR A 32 -40.26 -0.15 8.91
N LEU A 33 -39.94 -0.82 10.03
CA LEU A 33 -40.86 -0.96 11.17
C LEU A 33 -41.22 0.41 11.76
N ILE A 34 -40.32 1.39 11.75
CA ILE A 34 -40.55 2.70 12.37
C ILE A 34 -41.59 3.53 11.59
N PRO A 35 -41.44 3.84 10.29
CA PRO A 35 -42.44 4.54 9.51
C PRO A 35 -43.74 3.72 9.34
N ALA A 36 -43.66 2.38 9.28
CA ALA A 36 -44.86 1.54 9.22
C ALA A 36 -45.67 1.59 10.52
N SER A 37 -45.02 1.38 11.66
CA SER A 37 -45.65 1.49 12.98
C SER A 37 -46.21 2.88 13.19
N PHE A 38 -45.48 3.90 12.74
CA PHE A 38 -45.94 5.28 12.81
C PHE A 38 -47.19 5.53 11.96
N LEU A 39 -47.24 5.08 10.70
CA LEU A 39 -48.44 5.20 9.85
C LEU A 39 -49.64 4.47 10.43
N ILE A 40 -49.41 3.28 11.01
CA ILE A 40 -50.44 2.49 11.69
C ILE A 40 -50.93 3.22 12.94
N ILE A 41 -50.04 3.74 13.79
CA ILE A 41 -50.38 4.52 14.98
C ILE A 41 -51.14 5.79 14.59
N LEU A 42 -50.71 6.50 13.55
CA LEU A 42 -51.38 7.71 13.04
C LEU A 42 -52.78 7.40 12.50
N ALA A 43 -52.95 6.25 11.85
CA ALA A 43 -54.24 5.76 11.41
C ALA A 43 -55.15 5.40 12.59
N LEU A 44 -54.60 4.71 13.60
CA LEU A 44 -55.32 4.38 14.82
C LEU A 44 -55.74 5.65 15.58
N PHE A 45 -54.87 6.65 15.69
CA PHE A 45 -55.22 7.95 16.28
C PHE A 45 -56.30 8.70 15.50
N ASN A 46 -56.37 8.55 14.18
CA ASN A 46 -57.45 9.12 13.37
C ASN A 46 -58.78 8.35 13.50
N LEU A 47 -58.70 7.02 13.63
CA LEU A 47 -59.86 6.12 13.79
C LEU A 47 -60.47 6.17 15.20
N PHE A 48 -59.65 6.25 16.24
CA PHE A 48 -60.05 6.07 17.64
C PHE A 48 -61.14 7.07 18.10
N PRO A 49 -61.05 8.39 17.84
CA PRO A 49 -62.12 9.33 18.19
C PRO A 49 -63.39 9.11 17.37
N THR A 50 -63.24 8.64 16.13
CA THR A 50 -64.34 8.39 15.20
C THR A 50 -65.12 7.14 15.62
N LEU A 51 -64.42 6.08 16.06
CA LEU A 51 -65.00 4.85 16.62
C LEU A 51 -65.68 5.09 17.98
N LEU A 52 -65.10 5.93 18.85
CA LEU A 52 -65.73 6.36 20.10
C LEU A 52 -67.02 7.14 19.86
N SER A 53 -67.07 7.99 18.83
CA SER A 53 -68.28 8.75 18.48
C SER A 53 -69.41 7.89 17.88
N LEU A 54 -69.09 6.73 17.32
CA LEU A 54 -70.05 5.76 16.78
C LEU A 54 -70.75 4.94 17.87
N LYS A 55 -70.20 4.88 19.10
CA LYS A 55 -70.71 4.04 20.20
C LYS A 55 -71.56 4.77 21.26
N LEU A 56 -71.83 6.07 21.13
CA LEU A 56 -72.51 6.88 22.16
C LEU A 56 -73.87 7.47 21.73
N SER A 57 -74.50 6.95 20.68
CA SER A 57 -75.86 7.35 20.26
C SER A 57 -76.95 6.40 20.79
N VAL A 58 -76.85 5.97 22.06
CA VAL A 58 -78.00 5.43 22.79
C VAL A 58 -78.54 6.54 23.70
N PRO A 59 -79.78 7.04 23.48
CA PRO A 59 -80.35 8.09 24.31
C PRO A 59 -80.70 7.53 25.69
N LEU A 60 -79.81 7.71 26.66
CA LEU A 60 -80.12 7.48 28.07
C LEU A 60 -80.99 8.63 28.58
N LYS A 61 -82.30 8.39 28.65
CA LYS A 61 -83.25 9.18 29.45
C LYS A 61 -82.87 9.01 30.92
N ILE A 62 -82.07 9.93 31.46
CA ILE A 62 -81.79 10.00 32.90
C ILE A 62 -82.78 10.99 33.52
N GLY A 63 -83.63 10.48 34.42
CA GLY A 63 -84.61 11.26 35.16
C GLY A 63 -83.93 12.30 36.07
N LYS A 64 -84.57 13.46 36.17
CA LYS A 64 -84.26 14.50 37.17
C LYS A 64 -84.26 13.87 38.56
N ARG A 65 -83.14 13.94 39.27
CA ARG A 65 -83.07 13.76 40.72
C ARG A 65 -82.69 15.11 41.33
N GLU A 66 -83.55 15.56 42.23
CA GLU A 66 -83.40 16.80 42.98
C GLU A 66 -82.14 16.78 43.85
N ALA A 67 -81.50 17.94 43.93
CA ALA A 67 -80.30 18.17 44.70
C ALA A 67 -80.64 18.27 46.20
N SER A 68 -79.94 17.49 47.03
CA SER A 68 -79.79 17.81 48.45
C SER A 68 -78.46 18.54 48.66
N THR A 69 -78.58 19.74 49.21
CA THR A 69 -77.54 20.61 49.73
C THR A 69 -76.74 19.94 50.84
N GLN A 70 -75.41 19.88 50.68
CA GLN A 70 -74.50 20.02 51.80
C GLN A 70 -73.13 20.51 51.31
N ASP A 71 -72.83 21.76 51.67
CA ASP A 71 -71.55 22.42 51.52
C ASP A 71 -70.45 21.70 52.32
N THR A 72 -69.22 21.63 51.78
CA THR A 72 -68.10 22.50 52.22
C THR A 72 -66.74 22.00 51.71
N LEU A 73 -65.92 22.96 51.27
CA LEU A 73 -64.45 23.00 51.37
C LEU A 73 -63.60 22.02 50.51
N VAL A 74 -63.58 22.21 49.19
CA VAL A 74 -62.34 22.13 48.37
C VAL A 74 -62.51 23.02 47.11
N GLU A 75 -62.57 24.34 47.30
CA GLU A 75 -62.57 25.32 46.20
C GLU A 75 -61.26 26.11 46.24
N ASP A 76 -60.19 25.52 45.70
CA ASP A 76 -59.03 26.29 45.23
C ASP A 76 -58.27 25.57 44.09
N HIS A 77 -58.23 24.23 44.09
CA HIS A 77 -57.59 23.47 43.00
C HIS A 77 -58.46 23.21 41.76
N SER A 78 -59.77 23.51 41.80
CA SER A 78 -60.67 23.25 40.65
C SER A 78 -60.55 24.31 39.55
N GLN A 79 -60.19 25.54 39.91
CA GLN A 79 -60.11 26.67 38.98
C GLN A 79 -58.81 26.64 38.18
N THR A 80 -57.68 26.34 38.83
CA THR A 80 -56.37 26.14 38.17
C THR A 80 -56.42 24.97 37.18
N ARG A 81 -57.05 23.85 37.58
CA ARG A 81 -57.17 22.67 36.71
C ARG A 81 -58.08 22.92 35.51
N LYS A 82 -59.15 23.72 35.67
CA LYS A 82 -60.01 24.14 34.56
C LYS A 82 -59.30 25.10 33.60
N GLU A 83 -58.49 26.02 34.10
CA GLU A 83 -57.68 26.90 33.25
C GLU A 83 -56.58 26.14 32.50
N GLU A 84 -55.91 25.17 33.13
CA GLU A 84 -54.94 24.30 32.46
C GLU A 84 -55.59 23.42 31.39
N LEU A 85 -56.71 22.78 31.70
CA LEU A 85 -57.47 21.99 30.74
C LEU A 85 -58.04 22.84 29.60
N TRP A 86 -58.42 24.09 29.86
CA TRP A 86 -58.84 25.05 28.85
C TRP A 86 -57.67 25.49 27.96
N LYS A 87 -56.49 25.75 28.53
CA LYS A 87 -55.25 26.03 27.77
C LYS A 87 -54.87 24.85 26.88
N ILE A 88 -54.89 23.62 27.41
CA ILE A 88 -54.64 22.40 26.65
C ILE A 88 -55.69 22.22 25.55
N SER A 89 -56.98 22.39 25.87
CA SER A 89 -58.09 22.34 24.90
C SER A 89 -57.93 23.37 23.77
N ASN A 90 -57.48 24.59 24.08
CA ASN A 90 -57.25 25.63 23.07
C ASN A 90 -56.01 25.36 22.21
N ILE A 91 -54.95 24.76 22.78
CA ILE A 91 -53.79 24.29 22.01
C ILE A 91 -54.22 23.16 21.06
N TRP A 92 -55.03 22.21 21.52
CA TRP A 92 -55.60 21.15 20.68
C TRP A 92 -56.60 21.68 19.65
N GLY A 93 -57.38 22.70 20.01
CA GLY A 93 -58.32 23.40 19.13
C GLY A 93 -57.62 24.15 18.01
N SER A 94 -56.49 24.81 18.31
CA SER A 94 -55.64 25.46 17.31
C SER A 94 -54.97 24.44 16.39
N LEU A 95 -54.48 23.31 16.92
CA LEU A 95 -53.93 22.18 16.14
C LEU A 95 -54.96 21.55 15.17
N LYS A 96 -56.25 21.69 15.45
CA LYS A 96 -57.36 21.11 14.65
C LYS A 96 -57.73 21.95 13.43
N SER A 97 -57.17 23.17 13.28
CA SER A 97 -57.35 23.94 12.07
C SER A 97 -56.74 23.17 10.89
N ARG A 98 -57.43 23.15 9.75
CA ARG A 98 -56.94 22.43 8.56
C ARG A 98 -55.54 22.90 8.16
N GLU A 99 -55.25 24.18 8.32
CA GLU A 99 -53.96 24.80 8.03
C GLU A 99 -52.83 24.20 8.89
N ASN A 100 -53.06 24.04 10.18
CA ASN A 100 -52.08 23.43 11.08
C ASN A 100 -51.88 21.94 10.77
N GLN A 101 -52.94 21.22 10.40
CA GLN A 101 -52.81 19.81 10.00
C GLN A 101 -51.91 19.63 8.77
N TYR A 102 -52.00 20.53 7.79
CA TYR A 102 -51.09 20.50 6.63
C TYR A 102 -49.67 20.80 7.03
N PHE A 103 -49.44 21.88 7.76
CA PHE A 103 -48.11 22.24 8.26
C PHE A 103 -47.42 21.04 8.92
N TRP A 104 -48.08 20.42 9.89
CA TRP A 104 -47.54 19.27 10.63
C TRP A 104 -47.32 18.06 9.73
N PHE A 105 -48.19 17.79 8.75
CA PHE A 105 -48.01 16.71 7.80
C PHE A 105 -46.80 16.95 6.89
N THR A 106 -46.66 18.15 6.30
CA THR A 106 -45.48 18.49 5.47
C THR A 106 -44.20 18.46 6.28
N LEU A 107 -44.19 19.03 7.48
CA LEU A 107 -43.05 19.03 8.37
C LEU A 107 -42.59 17.59 8.67
N LEU A 108 -43.53 16.72 9.03
CA LEU A 108 -43.25 15.33 9.37
C LEU A 108 -42.76 14.52 8.16
N ALA A 109 -43.43 14.64 7.00
CA ALA A 109 -43.00 13.96 5.78
C ALA A 109 -41.58 14.40 5.37
N PHE A 110 -41.28 15.68 5.54
CA PHE A 110 -39.96 16.23 5.26
C PHE A 110 -38.91 15.71 6.26
N ILE A 111 -39.22 15.65 7.56
CA ILE A 111 -38.34 15.05 8.57
C ILE A 111 -38.02 13.59 8.20
N VAL A 112 -39.03 12.77 7.92
CA VAL A 112 -38.85 11.34 7.60
C VAL A 112 -38.02 11.16 6.34
N GLY A 113 -38.37 11.88 5.27
CA GLY A 113 -37.66 11.79 3.99
C GLY A 113 -36.21 12.27 4.09
N THR A 114 -35.97 13.39 4.78
CA THR A 114 -34.62 13.93 4.93
C THR A 114 -33.77 13.03 5.81
N THR A 115 -34.29 12.50 6.91
CA THR A 115 -33.57 11.52 7.76
C THR A 115 -33.18 10.28 6.95
N TYR A 116 -34.08 9.75 6.11
CA TYR A 116 -33.75 8.64 5.21
C TYR A 116 -32.59 9.00 4.28
N LEU A 117 -32.63 10.20 3.67
CA LEU A 117 -31.54 10.65 2.81
C LEU A 117 -30.23 10.76 3.58
N VAL A 118 -30.25 11.34 4.79
CA VAL A 118 -29.06 11.46 5.65
C VAL A 118 -28.45 10.10 5.91
N VAL A 119 -29.27 9.13 6.31
CA VAL A 119 -28.81 7.81 6.74
C VAL A 119 -28.35 6.97 5.55
N PHE A 120 -29.04 6.98 4.41
CA PHE A 120 -28.84 5.97 3.37
C PHE A 120 -28.34 6.49 2.02
N LYS A 121 -28.42 7.80 1.74
CA LYS A 121 -28.22 8.33 0.38
C LYS A 121 -27.24 9.48 0.28
N LEU A 122 -27.00 10.22 1.36
CA LEU A 122 -26.04 11.34 1.31
C LEU A 122 -24.61 10.81 1.19
N ASN A 123 -23.89 11.37 0.22
CA ASN A 123 -22.46 11.21 0.09
C ASN A 123 -21.74 12.25 0.95
N ALA A 124 -20.64 11.87 1.59
CA ALA A 124 -19.78 12.78 2.34
C ALA A 124 -19.01 13.71 1.39
N PRO A 125 -18.88 15.01 1.69
CA PRO A 125 -17.99 15.90 0.96
C PRO A 125 -16.54 15.64 1.38
N GLU A 126 -15.61 15.78 0.44
CA GLU A 126 -14.19 15.71 0.74
C GLU A 126 -13.76 16.98 1.50
N ASN A 127 -13.16 16.82 2.68
CA ASN A 127 -12.43 17.86 3.42
C ASN A 127 -13.22 18.97 4.13
N GLU A 128 -14.40 18.67 4.68
CA GLU A 128 -15.12 19.64 5.52
C GLU A 128 -14.97 19.36 7.03
N GLY A 129 -14.26 20.26 7.74
CA GLY A 129 -14.01 20.12 9.18
C GLY A 129 -15.23 20.38 10.08
N ASN A 130 -16.29 21.01 9.57
CA ASN A 130 -17.52 21.29 10.32
C ASN A 130 -18.67 20.42 9.82
N ILE A 131 -19.23 19.58 10.69
CA ILE A 131 -20.26 18.61 10.32
C ILE A 131 -21.55 19.24 9.78
N LEU A 132 -21.91 20.44 10.24
CA LEU A 132 -23.10 21.13 9.75
C LEU A 132 -22.87 21.64 8.33
N ILE A 133 -21.69 22.20 8.05
CA ILE A 133 -21.33 22.62 6.70
C ILE A 133 -21.32 21.38 5.78
N ALA A 134 -20.70 20.28 6.23
CA ALA A 134 -20.63 19.04 5.47
C ALA A 134 -22.02 18.50 5.14
N TYR A 135 -22.94 18.56 6.10
CA TYR A 135 -24.32 18.15 5.92
C TYR A 135 -25.05 18.99 4.87
N TYR A 136 -24.95 20.32 4.97
CA TYR A 136 -25.60 21.23 4.03
C TYR A 136 -24.98 21.15 2.64
N SER A 137 -23.66 20.98 2.55
CA SER A 137 -22.91 20.76 1.32
C SER A 137 -23.37 19.47 0.62
N SER A 138 -23.43 18.35 1.35
CA SER A 138 -23.93 17.07 0.83
C SER A 138 -25.37 17.15 0.34
N LEU A 139 -26.25 17.83 1.10
CA LEU A 139 -27.63 18.07 0.70
C LEU A 139 -27.72 18.96 -0.54
N PHE A 140 -26.88 19.99 -0.62
CA PHE A 140 -26.82 20.87 -1.77
C PHE A 140 -26.36 20.12 -3.02
N ASP A 141 -25.32 19.29 -2.92
CA ASP A 141 -24.83 18.47 -4.03
C ASP A 141 -25.90 17.47 -4.49
N LEU A 142 -26.59 16.81 -3.56
CA LEU A 142 -27.70 15.92 -3.89
C LEU A 142 -28.80 16.68 -4.66
N VAL A 143 -29.20 17.86 -4.17
CA VAL A 143 -30.24 18.69 -4.80
C VAL A 143 -29.76 19.24 -6.15
N SER A 144 -28.49 19.61 -6.28
CA SER A 144 -27.89 20.14 -7.51
C SER A 144 -27.83 19.05 -8.59
N ASN A 145 -27.39 17.85 -8.21
CA ASN A 145 -27.31 16.70 -9.11
C ASN A 145 -28.69 16.18 -9.53
N HIS A 146 -29.72 16.43 -8.71
CA HIS A 146 -31.12 16.08 -8.99
C HIS A 146 -32.01 17.32 -9.13
N LEU A 147 -31.47 18.43 -9.67
CA LEU A 147 -32.16 19.71 -9.72
C LEU A 147 -33.46 19.63 -10.51
N LYS A 148 -33.49 18.84 -11.59
CA LYS A 148 -34.68 18.65 -12.43
C LYS A 148 -35.81 17.97 -11.64
N GLU A 149 -35.48 16.92 -10.91
CA GLU A 149 -36.41 16.17 -10.06
C GLU A 149 -36.89 17.01 -8.88
N ALA A 150 -35.98 17.78 -8.25
CA ALA A 150 -36.30 18.71 -7.18
C ALA A 150 -37.24 19.83 -7.65
N MET A 151 -37.02 20.39 -8.84
CA MET A 151 -37.91 21.38 -9.45
C MET A 151 -39.30 20.80 -9.75
N VAL A 152 -39.38 19.58 -10.27
CA VAL A 152 -40.66 18.90 -10.53
C VAL A 152 -41.42 18.63 -9.23
N ALA A 153 -40.75 18.12 -8.19
CA ALA A 153 -41.37 17.90 -6.88
C ALA A 153 -41.88 19.22 -6.26
N THR A 154 -41.10 20.30 -6.39
CA THR A 154 -41.49 21.64 -5.92
C THR A 154 -42.71 22.16 -6.67
N LEU A 155 -42.77 21.99 -8.00
CA LEU A 155 -43.92 22.37 -8.82
C LEU A 155 -45.18 21.57 -8.45
N ILE A 156 -45.06 20.26 -8.21
CA ILE A 156 -46.17 19.42 -7.73
C ILE A 156 -46.66 19.92 -6.37
N LEU A 157 -45.75 20.22 -5.44
CA LEU A 157 -46.08 20.70 -4.10
C LEU A 157 -46.77 22.07 -4.14
N ILE A 158 -46.25 23.01 -4.94
CA ILE A 158 -46.88 24.31 -5.19
C ILE A 158 -48.27 24.13 -5.79
N SER A 159 -48.43 23.21 -6.74
CA SER A 159 -49.73 22.93 -7.39
C SER A 159 -50.74 22.36 -6.40
N ILE A 160 -50.33 21.43 -5.54
CA ILE A 160 -51.18 20.88 -4.46
C ILE A 160 -51.60 21.99 -3.49
N LEU A 161 -50.66 22.85 -3.08
CA LEU A 161 -50.95 24.00 -2.23
C LEU A 161 -51.90 25.00 -2.92
N PHE A 162 -51.77 25.18 -4.23
CA PHE A 162 -52.63 26.06 -5.02
C PHE A 162 -54.07 25.52 -5.11
N ILE A 163 -54.23 24.24 -5.43
CA ILE A 163 -55.53 23.54 -5.53
C ILE A 163 -56.25 23.56 -4.18
N TYR A 164 -55.53 23.37 -3.07
CA TYR A 164 -56.12 23.37 -1.74
C TYR A 164 -56.38 24.77 -1.18
N GLY A 165 -55.55 25.77 -1.52
CA GLY A 165 -55.72 27.16 -1.09
C GLY A 165 -56.93 27.86 -1.72
N GLU A 166 -57.39 27.41 -2.89
CA GLU A 166 -58.53 28.00 -3.60
C GLU A 166 -59.86 27.88 -2.85
N LYS A 167 -59.96 26.93 -1.91
CA LYS A 167 -61.16 26.71 -1.06
C LYS A 167 -61.27 27.65 0.15
N SER A 168 -60.25 28.44 0.46
CA SER A 168 -60.22 29.34 1.63
C SER A 168 -60.84 30.72 1.28
N LYS A 169 -61.84 31.17 2.06
CA LYS A 169 -62.52 32.48 1.89
C LYS A 169 -61.70 33.67 2.41
N LEU A 170 -60.50 33.45 2.96
CA LEU A 170 -59.63 34.51 3.49
C LEU A 170 -58.78 35.15 2.37
N ASN A 171 -58.38 36.40 2.61
CA ASN A 171 -57.66 37.29 1.70
C ASN A 171 -56.57 36.54 0.89
N LYS A 172 -56.87 36.23 -0.38
CA LYS A 172 -56.16 35.21 -1.19
C LYS A 172 -54.65 35.46 -1.33
N SER A 173 -54.19 36.71 -1.35
CA SER A 173 -52.77 37.04 -1.47
C SER A 173 -51.99 36.79 -0.17
N LEU A 174 -52.54 37.20 0.98
CA LEU A 174 -51.93 36.99 2.30
C LEU A 174 -51.91 35.50 2.67
N PHE A 175 -52.94 34.75 2.29
CA PHE A 175 -52.96 33.30 2.48
C PHE A 175 -51.88 32.60 1.65
N ARG A 176 -51.63 33.02 0.40
CA ARG A 176 -50.57 32.48 -0.46
C ARG A 176 -49.18 32.76 0.09
N ILE A 177 -48.89 34.02 0.44
CA ILE A 177 -47.59 34.41 1.01
C ILE A 177 -47.34 33.65 2.31
N ARG A 178 -48.34 33.58 3.21
CA ARG A 178 -48.23 32.79 4.43
C ARG A 178 -47.98 31.32 4.13
N SER A 179 -48.73 30.70 3.24
CA SER A 179 -48.56 29.26 2.94
C SER A 179 -47.17 28.94 2.40
N ILE A 180 -46.59 29.82 1.56
CA ILE A 180 -45.22 29.67 1.05
C ILE A 180 -44.20 29.85 2.18
N LEU A 181 -44.35 30.89 3.02
CA LEU A 181 -43.49 31.10 4.18
C LEU A 181 -43.56 29.92 5.16
N TRP A 182 -44.76 29.40 5.43
CA TRP A 182 -44.98 28.23 6.27
C TRP A 182 -44.34 26.99 5.68
N LEU A 183 -44.43 26.78 4.37
CA LEU A 183 -43.76 25.67 3.68
C LEU A 183 -42.24 25.77 3.80
N LEU A 184 -41.66 26.94 3.47
CA LEU A 184 -40.22 27.18 3.58
C LEU A 184 -39.73 26.98 5.02
N THR A 185 -40.50 27.48 5.99
CA THR A 185 -40.21 27.30 7.41
C THR A 185 -40.30 25.82 7.81
N SER A 186 -41.31 25.09 7.32
CA SER A 186 -41.46 23.64 7.57
C SER A 186 -40.29 22.84 7.02
N VAL A 187 -39.85 23.16 5.81
CA VAL A 187 -38.71 22.54 5.15
C VAL A 187 -37.44 22.80 5.96
N MET A 188 -37.16 24.06 6.29
CA MET A 188 -35.99 24.43 7.07
C MET A 188 -35.97 23.76 8.45
N ILE A 189 -37.08 23.82 9.19
CA ILE A 189 -37.19 23.13 10.49
C ILE A 189 -37.04 21.61 10.30
N GLY A 190 -37.65 21.05 9.27
CA GLY A 190 -37.60 19.63 8.98
C GLY A 190 -36.18 19.13 8.67
N VAL A 191 -35.38 19.87 7.89
CA VAL A 191 -33.96 19.56 7.62
C VAL A 191 -33.16 19.49 8.92
N HIS A 192 -33.33 20.49 9.80
CA HIS A 192 -32.60 20.58 11.07
C HIS A 192 -33.02 19.48 12.04
N VAL A 193 -34.32 19.21 12.14
CA VAL A 193 -34.85 18.14 13.00
C VAL A 193 -34.41 16.77 12.48
N ALA A 194 -34.37 16.55 11.16
CA ALA A 194 -33.84 15.33 10.57
C ALA A 194 -32.36 15.11 10.92
N PHE A 195 -31.53 16.14 10.81
CA PHE A 195 -30.14 16.08 11.24
C PHE A 195 -30.01 15.76 12.73
N LEU A 196 -30.82 16.41 13.58
CA LEU A 196 -30.83 16.15 15.02
C LEU A 196 -31.25 14.70 15.34
N ILE A 197 -32.27 14.17 14.65
CA ILE A 197 -32.72 12.78 14.81
C ILE A 197 -31.63 11.80 14.37
N ALA A 198 -31.00 12.03 13.21
CA ALA A 198 -29.89 11.21 12.75
C ALA A 198 -28.73 11.22 13.76
N THR A 199 -28.36 12.41 14.27
CA THR A 199 -27.34 12.58 15.32
C THR A 199 -27.71 11.80 16.59
N LEU A 200 -28.95 11.93 17.07
CA LEU A 200 -29.46 11.25 18.25
C LEU A 200 -29.49 9.72 18.04
N SER A 201 -29.81 9.26 16.83
CA SER A 201 -29.83 7.83 16.51
C SER A 201 -28.43 7.21 16.63
N VAL A 202 -27.39 7.90 16.14
CA VAL A 202 -26.00 7.48 16.34
C VAL A 202 -25.65 7.50 17.83
N PHE A 203 -26.03 8.56 18.55
CA PHE A 203 -25.78 8.64 19.99
C PHE A 203 -26.42 7.48 20.76
N MET A 204 -27.64 7.07 20.39
CA MET A 204 -28.32 5.91 20.99
C MET A 204 -27.63 4.60 20.61
N GLN A 205 -27.15 4.43 19.37
CA GLN A 205 -26.36 3.26 18.98
C GLN A 205 -25.07 3.15 19.81
N ILE A 206 -24.38 4.27 20.00
CA ILE A 206 -23.21 4.37 20.88
C ILE A 206 -23.57 3.94 22.31
N LEU A 207 -24.69 4.44 22.85
CA LEU A 207 -25.11 4.07 24.21
C LEU A 207 -25.43 2.58 24.35
N VAL A 208 -26.08 1.97 23.34
CA VAL A 208 -26.38 0.54 23.32
C VAL A 208 -25.11 -0.29 23.26
N ILE A 209 -24.14 0.08 22.42
CA ILE A 209 -22.84 -0.61 22.33
C ILE A 209 -22.11 -0.53 23.67
N LYS A 210 -22.10 0.65 24.32
CA LYS A 210 -21.50 0.82 25.65
C LYS A 210 -22.11 -0.13 26.68
N VAL A 211 -23.44 -0.13 26.79
CA VAL A 211 -24.14 -1.04 27.72
C VAL A 211 -23.85 -2.50 27.37
N GLY A 212 -23.74 -2.82 26.08
CA GLY A 212 -23.34 -4.14 25.59
C GLY A 212 -21.94 -4.54 26.06
N ILE A 213 -20.95 -3.66 25.96
CA ILE A 213 -19.58 -3.90 26.43
C ILE A 213 -19.57 -4.09 27.96
N ASP A 214 -20.21 -3.19 28.70
CA ASP A 214 -20.24 -3.22 30.17
C ASP A 214 -20.94 -4.47 30.73
N GLN A 215 -21.90 -5.05 30.00
CA GLN A 215 -22.69 -6.20 30.47
C GLN A 215 -22.28 -7.54 29.84
N PHE A 216 -21.67 -7.54 28.66
CA PHE A 216 -21.38 -8.74 27.87
C PHE A 216 -19.93 -8.76 27.40
N ASP A 217 -18.99 -8.73 28.35
CA ASP A 217 -17.51 -8.83 28.24
C ASP A 217 -16.97 -9.96 27.31
N ARG A 218 -17.85 -10.76 26.70
CA ARG A 218 -17.54 -11.88 25.79
C ARG A 218 -18.17 -11.78 24.39
N SER A 219 -18.94 -10.73 24.08
CA SER A 219 -19.74 -10.68 22.85
C SER A 219 -19.10 -9.93 21.68
N PHE A 220 -18.05 -9.15 21.94
CA PHE A 220 -17.30 -8.45 20.90
C PHE A 220 -15.89 -9.05 20.85
N ASP A 221 -15.50 -9.67 19.73
CA ASP A 221 -14.12 -10.13 19.48
C ASP A 221 -13.16 -8.94 19.47
N ILE A 222 -12.81 -8.45 20.64
CA ILE A 222 -11.90 -7.32 20.84
C ILE A 222 -10.69 -7.84 21.61
N ALA A 223 -9.51 -7.65 21.03
CA ALA A 223 -8.25 -7.80 21.72
C ALA A 223 -7.64 -6.41 21.94
N TRP A 224 -7.24 -6.12 23.18
CA TRP A 224 -6.71 -4.82 23.58
C TRP A 224 -5.39 -4.91 24.34
N THR A 225 -4.93 -6.10 24.73
CA THR A 225 -3.56 -6.30 25.21
C THR A 225 -2.68 -6.82 24.08
N THR A 226 -1.39 -6.48 24.09
CA THR A 226 -0.42 -6.93 23.08
C THR A 226 -0.44 -8.45 22.90
N ASP A 227 -0.52 -9.21 24.00
CA ASP A 227 -0.56 -10.68 23.94
C ASP A 227 -1.90 -11.18 23.34
N GLN A 228 -3.04 -10.61 23.73
CA GLN A 228 -4.34 -10.95 23.13
C GLN A 228 -4.39 -10.63 21.63
N ILE A 229 -3.82 -9.49 21.24
CA ILE A 229 -3.77 -9.04 19.85
C ILE A 229 -2.87 -10.01 19.06
N THR A 230 -1.68 -10.30 19.56
CA THR A 230 -0.73 -11.26 18.96
C THR A 230 -1.39 -12.63 18.74
N ASP A 231 -2.03 -13.17 19.77
CA ASP A 231 -2.70 -14.48 19.69
C ASP A 231 -3.88 -14.47 18.71
N SER A 232 -4.61 -13.36 18.63
CA SER A 232 -5.72 -13.21 17.69
C SER A 232 -5.23 -13.05 16.26
N LEU A 233 -4.19 -12.26 16.04
CA LEU A 233 -3.51 -12.11 14.75
C LEU A 233 -2.97 -13.46 14.25
N ARG A 234 -2.40 -14.29 15.14
CA ARG A 234 -1.92 -15.63 14.77
C ARG A 234 -3.00 -16.58 14.27
N ARG A 235 -4.26 -16.36 14.65
CA ARG A 235 -5.43 -17.17 14.27
C ARG A 235 -6.11 -16.70 12.98
N ILE A 236 -5.82 -15.48 12.52
CA ILE A 236 -6.42 -14.93 11.30
C ILE A 236 -5.40 -14.97 10.15
N ASN A 237 -5.92 -15.13 8.94
CA ASN A 237 -5.10 -15.05 7.71
C ASN A 237 -5.19 -13.67 7.05
N ASP A 238 -6.06 -12.78 7.56
CA ASP A 238 -6.25 -11.46 6.98
C ASP A 238 -6.54 -10.35 8.00
N ILE A 239 -5.71 -9.29 7.98
CA ILE A 239 -5.94 -8.04 8.71
C ILE A 239 -6.92 -7.20 7.90
N GLY A 240 -8.23 -7.35 8.09
CA GLY A 240 -9.29 -6.70 7.32
C GLY A 240 -9.03 -5.23 6.96
N SER A 241 -8.99 -4.32 7.96
CA SER A 241 -8.63 -2.91 7.73
C SER A 241 -7.68 -2.40 8.81
N VAL A 242 -6.72 -1.57 8.42
CA VAL A 242 -5.91 -0.79 9.37
C VAL A 242 -6.52 0.61 9.46
N VAL A 243 -6.86 1.03 10.68
CA VAL A 243 -7.42 2.35 10.94
C VAL A 243 -6.43 3.14 11.80
N PRO A 244 -5.70 4.10 11.20
CA PRO A 244 -4.91 5.07 11.95
C PRO A 244 -5.84 6.01 12.74
N ILE A 245 -5.63 6.20 14.05
CA ILE A 245 -6.42 7.16 14.85
C ILE A 245 -5.57 8.06 15.77
N SER A 246 -5.62 9.38 15.53
CA SER A 246 -4.85 10.40 16.26
C SER A 246 -5.33 10.69 17.70
N ASP A 247 -6.47 10.15 18.11
CA ASP A 247 -7.06 10.32 19.45
C ASP A 247 -7.50 8.96 19.99
N SER A 248 -6.78 8.46 21.01
CA SER A 248 -6.94 7.13 21.57
C SER A 248 -8.34 6.84 22.12
N ARG A 249 -9.11 7.85 22.53
CA ARG A 249 -10.46 7.66 23.08
C ARG A 249 -11.55 7.58 22.02
N GLY A 250 -11.42 8.34 20.94
CA GLY A 250 -12.28 8.22 19.77
C GLY A 250 -12.03 6.91 19.02
N ALA A 251 -10.81 6.39 19.11
CA ALA A 251 -10.31 5.22 18.39
C ALA A 251 -10.98 3.91 18.81
N GLN A 252 -10.94 3.65 20.12
CA GLN A 252 -11.55 2.49 20.76
C GLN A 252 -13.02 2.35 20.32
N PHE A 253 -13.75 3.47 20.36
CA PHE A 253 -15.17 3.46 20.09
C PHE A 253 -15.48 3.40 18.60
N TYR A 254 -14.76 4.16 17.76
CA TYR A 254 -14.94 4.14 16.31
C TYR A 254 -14.77 2.74 15.72
N GLY A 255 -13.76 2.00 16.20
CA GLY A 255 -13.59 0.58 15.88
C GLY A 255 -14.86 -0.23 16.10
N LEU A 256 -15.39 -0.16 17.33
CA LEU A 256 -16.56 -0.92 17.76
C LEU A 256 -17.83 -0.56 17.00
N VAL A 257 -18.02 0.72 16.64
CA VAL A 257 -19.20 1.13 15.85
C VAL A 257 -19.03 0.81 14.36
N LYS A 258 -17.82 0.81 13.80
CA LYS A 258 -17.56 0.53 12.37
C LYS A 258 -17.83 -0.93 11.98
N PHE A 259 -17.79 -1.86 12.93
CA PHE A 259 -17.99 -3.30 12.68
C PHE A 259 -19.43 -3.73 12.37
N ARG A 260 -20.42 -2.82 12.41
CA ARG A 260 -21.71 -3.11 11.77
C ARG A 260 -21.61 -2.84 10.26
N PRO A 261 -21.93 -3.83 9.41
CA PRO A 261 -22.09 -3.58 7.98
C PRO A 261 -23.27 -2.63 7.80
N ASP A 262 -22.97 -1.33 7.67
CA ASP A 262 -24.01 -0.34 7.46
C ASP A 262 -24.25 -0.22 5.95
N SER A 263 -25.45 -0.57 5.50
CA SER A 263 -26.00 -0.21 4.17
C SER A 263 -26.23 1.31 4.01
N ALA A 264 -25.62 2.11 4.88
CA ALA A 264 -25.80 3.54 5.02
C ALA A 264 -25.03 4.33 3.96
N GLY A 265 -25.48 5.56 3.70
CA GLY A 265 -24.80 6.52 2.83
C GLY A 265 -23.49 6.99 3.47
N SER A 266 -22.52 7.39 2.63
CA SER A 266 -21.17 7.70 3.11
C SER A 266 -21.12 8.91 4.07
N PHE A 267 -22.06 9.84 3.96
CA PHE A 267 -22.20 10.93 4.93
C PHE A 267 -22.54 10.41 6.34
N TYR A 268 -23.49 9.49 6.45
CA TYR A 268 -23.88 8.90 7.74
C TYR A 268 -22.71 8.09 8.32
N SER A 269 -22.15 7.17 7.52
CA SER A 269 -21.12 6.24 8.00
C SER A 269 -19.79 6.93 8.30
N ASN A 270 -19.36 7.87 7.46
CA ASN A 270 -18.00 8.41 7.51
C ASN A 270 -17.94 9.80 8.16
N SER A 271 -18.97 10.63 8.03
CA SER A 271 -18.99 12.00 8.58
C SER A 271 -19.75 12.07 9.89
N LEU A 272 -21.05 11.77 9.88
CA LEU A 272 -21.92 11.97 11.05
C LEU A 272 -21.55 11.02 12.18
N LYS A 273 -21.38 9.73 11.89
CA LYS A 273 -21.01 8.72 12.88
C LYS A 273 -19.66 9.05 13.53
N SER A 274 -18.65 9.36 12.71
CA SER A 274 -17.33 9.80 13.18
C SER A 274 -17.40 11.07 14.03
N PHE A 275 -18.19 12.07 13.62
CA PHE A 275 -18.39 13.29 14.39
C PHE A 275 -19.01 13.00 15.76
N VAL A 276 -20.09 12.22 15.81
CA VAL A 276 -20.79 11.93 17.06
C VAL A 276 -19.89 11.14 18.00
N VAL A 277 -19.18 10.13 17.49
CA VAL A 277 -18.19 9.37 18.26
C VAL A 277 -17.11 10.30 18.82
N ARG A 278 -16.51 11.17 17.99
CA ARG A 278 -15.44 12.08 18.43
C ARG A 278 -15.91 13.11 19.45
N LYS A 279 -17.10 13.71 19.26
CA LYS A 279 -17.60 14.79 20.12
C LYS A 279 -18.29 14.32 21.39
N PHE A 280 -18.94 13.17 21.33
CA PHE A 280 -19.82 12.71 22.41
C PHE A 280 -19.36 11.38 23.03
N SER A 281 -18.14 10.89 22.72
CA SER A 281 -17.60 9.62 23.24
C SER A 281 -17.92 9.46 24.73
N PRO A 282 -18.91 8.63 25.09
CA PRO A 282 -19.49 8.64 26.43
C PRO A 282 -18.78 7.65 27.35
N VAL A 283 -17.51 7.33 27.09
CA VAL A 283 -16.76 6.31 27.83
C VAL A 283 -15.64 6.92 28.68
N PRO A 284 -15.97 7.62 29.78
CA PRO A 284 -15.09 7.66 30.93
C PRO A 284 -15.17 6.30 31.63
N GLY A 285 -14.10 5.50 31.59
CA GLY A 285 -13.96 4.30 32.44
C GLY A 285 -13.47 3.02 31.76
N VAL A 286 -13.61 2.85 30.45
CA VAL A 286 -13.02 1.72 29.69
C VAL A 286 -11.73 2.19 29.00
N VAL A 287 -10.95 3.01 29.70
CA VAL A 287 -9.65 3.43 29.20
C VAL A 287 -8.68 2.32 29.53
N SER A 288 -8.61 1.33 28.63
CA SER A 288 -7.33 0.66 28.47
C SER A 288 -6.34 1.73 27.99
N ASP A 289 -5.20 1.86 28.65
CA ASP A 289 -4.08 2.66 28.13
C ASP A 289 -3.50 2.06 26.84
N ALA A 290 -4.07 0.95 26.35
CA ALA A 290 -3.71 0.37 25.08
C ALA A 290 -3.85 1.39 23.95
N ARG A 291 -2.82 1.41 23.12
CA ARG A 291 -2.74 2.30 21.96
C ARG A 291 -2.90 1.54 20.65
N VAL A 292 -3.09 0.21 20.72
CA VAL A 292 -3.38 -0.70 19.62
C VAL A 292 -4.57 -1.58 20.00
N TYR A 293 -5.50 -1.78 19.06
CA TYR A 293 -6.65 -2.66 19.25
C TYR A 293 -6.84 -3.53 18.01
N LEU A 294 -7.29 -4.76 18.24
CA LEU A 294 -7.83 -5.60 17.18
C LEU A 294 -9.31 -5.82 17.49
N VAL A 295 -10.18 -5.27 16.65
CA VAL A 295 -11.63 -5.53 16.71
C VAL A 295 -11.94 -6.41 15.52
N GLY A 296 -12.48 -7.60 15.72
CA GLY A 296 -12.60 -8.61 14.65
C GLY A 296 -11.26 -8.80 13.92
N ASN A 297 -11.22 -8.48 12.62
CA ASN A 297 -9.99 -8.49 11.82
C ASN A 297 -9.41 -7.09 11.56
N SER A 298 -9.99 -6.01 12.08
CA SER A 298 -9.47 -4.66 11.84
C SER A 298 -8.56 -4.22 12.97
N LEU A 299 -7.36 -3.80 12.59
CA LEU A 299 -6.35 -3.28 13.46
C LEU A 299 -6.50 -1.76 13.57
N ILE A 300 -6.53 -1.25 14.79
CA ILE A 300 -6.67 0.17 15.08
C ILE A 300 -5.40 0.59 15.78
N ILE A 301 -4.68 1.54 15.18
CA ILE A 301 -3.37 1.99 15.65
C ILE A 301 -3.48 3.45 16.05
N GLY A 302 -3.21 3.75 17.31
CA GLY A 302 -3.00 5.12 17.80
C GLY A 302 -1.52 5.47 17.88
N GLU A 303 -0.81 4.80 18.77
CA GLU A 303 0.64 4.93 18.95
C GLU A 303 1.16 3.54 19.34
N ILE A 304 2.33 3.10 18.89
CA ILE A 304 2.84 1.77 19.25
C ILE A 304 4.11 1.98 20.07
N GLU A 305 4.10 1.48 21.31
CA GLU A 305 5.33 1.44 22.10
C GLU A 305 6.29 0.41 21.51
N GLN A 306 7.60 0.66 21.62
CA GLN A 306 8.64 -0.24 21.12
C GLN A 306 8.40 -1.71 21.49
N LYS A 307 8.14 -2.00 22.78
CA LYS A 307 7.92 -3.37 23.27
C LYS A 307 6.72 -4.06 22.63
N ASP A 308 5.69 -3.29 22.26
CA ASP A 308 4.48 -3.83 21.64
C ASP A 308 4.73 -4.08 20.16
N LEU A 309 5.48 -3.19 19.51
CA LEU A 309 5.91 -3.38 18.13
C LEU A 309 6.77 -4.64 17.98
N GLU A 310 7.76 -4.84 18.85
CA GLU A 310 8.65 -6.02 18.83
C GLU A 310 7.87 -7.34 18.89
N LYS A 311 6.71 -7.38 19.56
CA LYS A 311 5.83 -8.55 19.63
C LYS A 311 4.90 -8.66 18.41
N LEU A 312 4.30 -7.56 17.98
CA LEU A 312 3.26 -7.56 16.96
C LEU A 312 3.81 -7.63 15.53
N ALA A 313 4.94 -6.98 15.29
CA ALA A 313 5.52 -6.78 13.97
C ALA A 313 5.90 -8.08 13.24
N PRO A 314 6.51 -9.10 13.88
CA PRO A 314 6.74 -10.40 13.24
C PRO A 314 5.45 -11.05 12.71
N VAL A 315 4.34 -10.93 13.47
CA VAL A 315 3.04 -11.47 13.09
C VAL A 315 2.46 -10.70 11.92
N PHE A 316 2.60 -9.37 11.91
CA PHE A 316 2.17 -8.53 10.79
C PHE A 316 2.91 -8.87 9.49
N GLY A 317 4.25 -8.95 9.53
CA GLY A 317 5.05 -9.34 8.36
C GLY A 317 4.59 -10.67 7.77
N ARG A 318 4.42 -11.69 8.63
CA ARG A 318 3.90 -13.01 8.21
C ARG A 318 2.52 -12.92 7.58
N ILE A 319 1.56 -12.25 8.22
CA ILE A 319 0.19 -12.16 7.70
C ILE A 319 0.19 -11.44 6.34
N LEU A 320 0.84 -10.29 6.23
CA LEU A 320 0.90 -9.49 5.00
C LEU A 320 1.47 -10.30 3.84
N VAL A 321 2.60 -10.98 4.05
CA VAL A 321 3.25 -11.78 3.00
C VAL A 321 2.44 -13.04 2.66
N SER A 322 1.83 -13.70 3.65
CA SER A 322 1.01 -14.91 3.44
C SER A 322 -0.28 -14.69 2.65
N GLN A 323 -0.77 -13.44 2.56
CA GLN A 323 -1.91 -13.09 1.70
C GLN A 323 -1.53 -13.04 0.22
N TYR A 324 -0.25 -12.88 -0.08
CA TYR A 324 0.26 -12.75 -1.43
C TYR A 324 0.88 -14.06 -1.93
N PHE A 325 1.69 -14.70 -1.09
CA PHE A 325 2.42 -15.91 -1.44
C PHE A 325 1.82 -17.16 -0.82
N GLY A 326 2.01 -18.30 -1.49
CA GLY A 326 1.58 -19.60 -0.98
C GLY A 326 2.34 -20.02 0.29
N SER A 327 1.69 -20.80 1.15
CA SER A 327 2.23 -21.22 2.47
C SER A 327 3.60 -21.92 2.40
N ARG A 328 3.96 -22.54 1.27
CA ARG A 328 5.28 -23.17 1.07
C ARG A 328 6.46 -22.20 1.17
N PHE A 329 6.22 -20.90 0.97
CA PHE A 329 7.24 -19.85 0.99
C PHE A 329 7.27 -19.06 2.31
N ILE A 330 6.32 -19.32 3.21
CA ILE A 330 6.13 -18.56 4.44
C ILE A 330 6.82 -19.32 5.57
N LYS A 331 7.81 -18.68 6.20
CA LYS A 331 8.47 -19.18 7.41
C LYS A 331 7.71 -18.78 8.68
N ASP A 332 8.22 -19.24 9.82
CA ASP A 332 7.72 -18.81 11.13
C ASP A 332 7.98 -17.31 11.39
N GLU A 333 7.69 -16.84 12.60
CA GLU A 333 7.87 -15.44 12.96
C GLU A 333 9.35 -15.18 13.35
N PRO A 334 10.04 -14.21 12.73
CA PRO A 334 11.40 -13.82 13.13
C PRO A 334 11.38 -13.10 14.48
N GLN A 335 12.56 -12.97 15.09
CA GLN A 335 12.78 -12.03 16.18
C GLN A 335 12.83 -10.62 15.60
N LEU A 336 12.18 -9.66 16.27
CA LEU A 336 12.24 -8.25 15.89
C LEU A 336 12.78 -7.42 17.04
N SER A 337 13.75 -6.55 16.73
CA SER A 337 14.30 -5.58 17.66
C SER A 337 14.17 -4.17 17.07
N VAL A 338 13.71 -3.22 17.89
CA VAL A 338 13.68 -1.82 17.49
C VAL A 338 14.96 -1.15 17.98
N ILE A 339 15.70 -0.57 17.05
CA ILE A 339 16.97 0.11 17.32
C ILE A 339 16.83 1.60 17.07
N GLY A 340 17.70 2.40 17.70
CA GLY A 340 17.75 3.84 17.44
C GLY A 340 18.33 4.14 16.05
N ARG A 341 17.95 5.26 15.44
CA ARG A 341 18.45 5.65 14.11
C ARG A 341 19.98 5.72 14.01
N GLN A 342 20.67 6.17 15.05
CA GLN A 342 22.15 6.20 15.07
C GLN A 342 22.76 4.78 15.08
N GLU A 343 22.15 3.85 15.81
CA GLU A 343 22.57 2.46 15.83
C GLU A 343 22.35 1.80 14.46
N TYR A 344 21.22 2.11 13.81
CA TYR A 344 20.94 1.68 12.44
C TYR A 344 21.98 2.21 11.44
N LEU A 345 22.30 3.52 11.48
CA LEU A 345 23.29 4.10 10.58
C LEU A 345 24.67 3.47 10.77
N LYS A 346 25.07 3.22 12.03
CA LYS A 346 26.30 2.50 12.34
C LYS A 346 26.29 1.08 11.78
N TYR A 347 25.18 0.37 11.92
CA TYR A 347 25.03 -0.98 11.38
C TYR A 347 25.15 -1.00 9.84
N ARG A 348 24.53 -0.05 9.15
CA ARG A 348 24.66 0.10 7.69
C ARG A 348 26.08 0.44 7.28
N GLU A 349 26.76 1.31 8.01
CA GLU A 349 28.17 1.62 7.76
C GLU A 349 29.06 0.36 7.92
N GLU A 350 28.82 -0.45 8.94
CA GLU A 350 29.52 -1.74 9.15
C GLU A 350 29.28 -2.71 7.99
N GLN A 351 28.04 -2.82 7.48
CA GLN A 351 27.74 -3.62 6.28
C GLN A 351 28.47 -3.10 5.04
N ILE A 352 28.47 -1.79 4.81
CA ILE A 352 29.19 -1.17 3.68
C ILE A 352 30.69 -1.42 3.82
N ASN A 353 31.26 -1.30 5.02
CA ASN A 353 32.66 -1.60 5.29
C ASN A 353 33.01 -3.07 4.99
N LYS A 354 32.10 -4.01 5.28
CA LYS A 354 32.29 -5.41 4.89
C LYS A 354 32.33 -5.57 3.37
N VAL A 355 31.41 -4.94 2.65
CA VAL A 355 31.40 -4.95 1.17
C VAL A 355 32.69 -4.33 0.60
N ILE A 356 33.19 -3.25 1.20
CA ILE A 356 34.47 -2.63 0.80
C ILE A 356 35.63 -3.60 1.03
N ALA A 357 35.65 -4.34 2.14
CA ALA A 357 36.68 -5.33 2.42
C ALA A 357 36.66 -6.48 1.40
N ASP A 358 35.47 -6.95 1.02
CA ASP A 358 35.31 -7.98 0.00
C ASP A 358 35.82 -7.48 -1.38
N ILE A 359 35.43 -6.25 -1.78
CA ILE A 359 35.92 -5.61 -3.01
C ILE A 359 37.44 -5.42 -2.98
N GLN A 360 38.00 -5.09 -1.82
CA GLN A 360 39.45 -4.96 -1.64
C GLN A 360 40.15 -6.32 -1.82
N SER A 361 39.57 -7.41 -1.33
CA SER A 361 40.07 -8.77 -1.56
C SER A 361 40.03 -9.14 -3.05
N ASP A 362 38.93 -8.84 -3.74
CA ASP A 362 38.81 -9.03 -5.19
C ASP A 362 39.88 -8.23 -5.96
N LEU A 363 40.10 -6.97 -5.56
CA LEU A 363 41.09 -6.09 -6.17
C LEU A 363 42.51 -6.64 -6.00
N GLU A 364 42.84 -7.18 -4.82
CA GLU A 364 44.14 -7.82 -4.54
C GLU A 364 44.34 -9.09 -5.37
N GLN A 365 43.30 -9.92 -5.51
CA GLN A 365 43.35 -11.12 -6.37
C GLN A 365 43.58 -10.74 -7.84
N VAL A 366 42.82 -9.77 -8.37
CA VAL A 366 42.99 -9.29 -9.74
C VAL A 366 44.39 -8.68 -9.94
N GLN A 367 44.89 -7.90 -8.98
CA GLN A 367 46.23 -7.32 -9.03
C GLN A 367 47.34 -8.39 -9.01
N SER A 368 47.15 -9.49 -8.27
CA SER A 368 48.05 -10.64 -8.28
C SER A 368 48.07 -11.32 -9.66
N ILE A 369 46.91 -11.53 -10.28
CA ILE A 369 46.81 -12.08 -11.65
C ILE A 369 47.51 -11.18 -12.66
N VAL A 370 47.25 -9.86 -12.62
CA VAL A 370 47.92 -8.88 -13.50
C VAL A 370 49.44 -8.97 -13.36
N SER A 371 49.93 -9.09 -12.13
CA SER A 371 51.38 -9.20 -11.86
C SER A 371 51.96 -10.52 -12.41
N SER A 372 51.25 -11.64 -12.24
CA SER A 372 51.64 -12.94 -12.77
C SER A 372 51.75 -12.93 -14.30
N ILE A 373 50.74 -12.39 -15.01
CA ILE A 373 50.76 -12.32 -16.47
C ILE A 373 51.88 -11.36 -16.95
N ALA A 374 52.16 -10.29 -16.21
CA ALA A 374 53.27 -9.40 -16.53
C ALA A 374 54.65 -10.11 -16.43
N GLU A 375 54.79 -11.06 -15.50
CA GLU A 375 55.98 -11.92 -15.39
C GLU A 375 56.08 -12.90 -16.57
N GLU A 376 54.97 -13.52 -16.98
CA GLU A 376 54.88 -14.39 -18.17
C GLU A 376 55.27 -13.64 -19.45
N ILE A 377 54.73 -12.43 -19.67
CA ILE A 377 55.12 -11.54 -20.78
C ILE A 377 56.63 -11.25 -20.79
N SER A 378 57.24 -11.07 -19.61
CA SER A 378 58.68 -10.84 -19.49
C SER A 378 59.48 -12.10 -19.83
N TYR A 379 59.01 -13.26 -19.38
CA TYR A 379 59.58 -14.57 -19.67
C TYR A 379 59.54 -14.89 -21.17
N ASP A 380 58.40 -14.68 -21.82
CA ASP A 380 58.23 -14.89 -23.27
C ASP A 380 59.20 -14.03 -24.08
N ARG A 381 59.33 -12.74 -23.71
CA ARG A 381 60.30 -11.83 -24.36
C ARG A 381 61.73 -12.33 -24.20
N LYS A 382 62.09 -12.84 -23.02
CA LYS A 382 63.40 -13.44 -22.77
C LYS A 382 63.62 -14.68 -23.63
N MET A 383 62.64 -15.60 -23.68
CA MET A 383 62.74 -16.83 -24.48
C MET A 383 62.84 -16.52 -25.98
N ILE A 384 62.10 -15.54 -26.49
CA ILE A 384 62.23 -15.04 -27.87
C ILE A 384 63.67 -14.54 -28.10
N GLY A 385 64.21 -13.73 -27.18
CA GLY A 385 65.58 -13.20 -27.27
C GLY A 385 66.65 -14.30 -27.27
N GLU A 386 66.54 -15.30 -26.38
CA GLU A 386 67.47 -16.43 -26.30
C GLU A 386 67.45 -17.28 -27.58
N ASN A 387 66.26 -17.60 -28.13
CA ASN A 387 66.16 -18.36 -29.37
C ASN A 387 66.67 -17.54 -30.58
N GLN A 388 66.48 -16.20 -30.59
CA GLN A 388 67.05 -15.33 -31.62
C GLN A 388 68.59 -15.25 -31.56
N ALA A 389 69.16 -15.23 -30.35
CA ALA A 389 70.60 -15.36 -30.16
C ALA A 389 71.11 -16.71 -30.65
N GLY A 390 70.40 -17.81 -30.33
CA GLY A 390 70.69 -19.16 -30.82
C GLY A 390 70.64 -19.27 -32.36
N ILE A 391 69.69 -18.61 -33.03
CA ILE A 391 69.68 -18.49 -34.49
C ILE A 391 70.95 -17.83 -35.01
N SER A 392 71.35 -16.71 -34.39
CA SER A 392 72.52 -15.93 -34.81
C SER A 392 73.83 -16.72 -34.61
N GLU A 393 73.96 -17.42 -33.48
CA GLU A 393 75.10 -18.30 -33.20
C GLU A 393 75.15 -19.48 -34.17
N ALA A 394 74.03 -20.17 -34.39
CA ALA A 394 73.95 -21.29 -35.33
C ALA A 394 74.27 -20.85 -36.76
N GLN A 395 73.87 -19.64 -37.18
CA GLN A 395 74.25 -19.05 -38.46
C GLN A 395 75.76 -18.75 -38.55
N ALA A 396 76.35 -18.23 -37.48
CA ALA A 396 77.80 -17.97 -37.42
C ALA A 396 78.60 -19.28 -37.50
N LEU A 397 78.19 -20.31 -36.76
CA LEU A 397 78.80 -21.64 -36.81
C LEU A 397 78.64 -22.29 -38.19
N LYS A 398 77.42 -22.25 -38.76
CA LYS A 398 77.15 -22.71 -40.13
C LYS A 398 78.13 -22.09 -41.14
N ASN A 399 78.29 -20.77 -41.09
CA ASN A 399 79.18 -20.04 -41.99
C ASN A 399 80.66 -20.36 -41.73
N SER A 400 81.06 -20.46 -40.46
CA SER A 400 82.42 -20.81 -40.05
C SER A 400 82.80 -22.21 -40.54
N GLU A 401 81.94 -23.21 -40.34
CA GLU A 401 82.19 -24.58 -40.79
C GLU A 401 82.23 -24.69 -42.31
N TYR A 402 81.32 -24.01 -43.01
CA TYR A 402 81.35 -23.93 -44.47
C TYR A 402 82.66 -23.34 -44.98
N ASN A 403 83.09 -22.21 -44.42
CA ASN A 403 84.33 -21.53 -44.79
C ASN A 403 85.57 -22.34 -44.46
N ARG A 404 85.58 -23.04 -43.31
CA ARG A 404 86.67 -23.96 -42.96
C ARG A 404 86.75 -25.12 -43.97
N CYS A 405 85.61 -25.67 -44.37
CA CYS A 405 85.54 -26.77 -45.33
C CYS A 405 86.03 -26.34 -46.73
N ILE A 406 85.56 -25.20 -47.25
CA ILE A 406 85.92 -24.75 -48.61
C ILE A 406 87.38 -24.31 -48.72
N ASN A 407 87.96 -23.82 -47.62
CA ASN A 407 89.36 -23.40 -47.57
C ASN A 407 90.32 -24.54 -47.17
N ALA A 408 89.80 -25.71 -46.81
CA ALA A 408 90.62 -26.89 -46.58
C ALA A 408 91.17 -27.38 -47.93
N GLY A 409 92.47 -27.19 -48.13
CA GLY A 409 93.18 -27.56 -49.35
C GLY A 409 94.68 -27.53 -49.12
N PHE A 410 95.43 -28.09 -50.06
CA PHE A 410 96.88 -28.03 -50.06
C PHE A 410 97.38 -27.56 -51.43
N TYR A 411 98.58 -26.95 -51.43
CA TYR A 411 99.25 -26.62 -52.67
C TYR A 411 99.95 -27.86 -53.22
N SER A 412 99.59 -28.27 -54.43
CA SER A 412 100.29 -29.35 -55.14
C SER A 412 101.42 -28.75 -55.97
N TYR A 413 102.64 -29.27 -55.79
CA TYR A 413 103.82 -28.82 -56.53
C TYR A 413 104.26 -29.92 -57.51
N ILE A 414 103.73 -29.88 -58.73
CA ILE A 414 104.15 -30.76 -59.83
C ILE A 414 104.44 -29.88 -61.06
N GLY A 415 105.73 -29.68 -61.36
CA GLY A 415 106.24 -29.17 -62.64
C GLY A 415 105.68 -27.85 -63.16
N TYR A 416 106.37 -26.74 -62.87
CA TYR A 416 106.23 -25.41 -63.48
C TYR A 416 104.94 -24.58 -63.23
N TYR A 417 103.86 -25.16 -62.67
CA TYR A 417 102.69 -24.40 -62.20
C TYR A 417 102.27 -24.83 -60.79
N SER A 418 102.28 -23.91 -59.82
CA SER A 418 101.66 -24.11 -58.51
C SER A 418 100.16 -23.82 -58.59
N TYR A 419 99.33 -24.85 -58.41
CA TYR A 419 97.87 -24.69 -58.31
C TYR A 419 97.35 -25.22 -56.96
N TRP A 420 96.32 -24.56 -56.45
CA TRP A 420 95.66 -24.95 -55.20
C TRP A 420 94.65 -26.08 -55.48
N VAL A 421 94.72 -27.16 -54.70
CA VAL A 421 93.79 -28.30 -54.82
C VAL A 421 92.90 -28.35 -53.58
N SER A 422 91.59 -28.22 -53.79
CA SER A 422 90.60 -28.35 -52.73
C SER A 422 90.53 -29.79 -52.22
N LEU A 423 90.48 -29.98 -50.90
CA LEU A 423 90.30 -31.30 -50.30
C LEU A 423 88.85 -31.79 -50.39
N TYR A 424 87.88 -30.88 -50.39
CA TYR A 424 86.45 -31.21 -50.37
C TYR A 424 85.70 -30.55 -51.52
N SER A 425 84.71 -31.24 -52.07
CA SER A 425 83.84 -30.63 -53.09
C SER A 425 82.93 -29.56 -52.49
N ASN A 426 82.55 -28.56 -53.30
CA ASN A 426 81.56 -27.54 -52.89
C ASN A 426 80.24 -28.17 -52.40
N SER A 427 79.83 -29.30 -52.98
CA SER A 427 78.62 -30.01 -52.58
C SER A 427 78.74 -30.60 -51.18
N GLU A 428 79.91 -31.12 -50.83
CA GLU A 428 80.16 -31.75 -49.54
C GLU A 428 80.20 -30.70 -48.42
N CYS A 429 80.84 -29.55 -48.66
CA CYS A 429 80.82 -28.44 -47.71
C CYS A 429 79.41 -27.87 -47.50
N ARG A 430 78.58 -27.81 -48.55
CA ARG A 430 77.16 -27.42 -48.42
C ARG A 430 76.36 -28.42 -47.60
N ASN A 431 76.57 -29.72 -47.81
CA ASN A 431 75.89 -30.77 -47.05
C ASN A 431 76.30 -30.79 -45.57
N GLN A 432 77.54 -30.40 -45.24
CA GLN A 432 77.95 -30.21 -43.85
C GLN A 432 77.27 -28.99 -43.24
N ALA A 433 77.28 -27.85 -43.94
CA ALA A 433 76.62 -26.63 -43.50
C ALA A 433 75.09 -26.79 -43.35
N SER A 434 74.45 -27.61 -44.17
CA SER A 434 73.00 -27.82 -44.12
C SER A 434 72.54 -28.57 -42.87
N ARG A 435 73.43 -29.20 -42.10
CA ARG A 435 73.10 -29.79 -40.80
C ARG A 435 72.66 -28.74 -39.77
N TRP A 436 73.08 -27.49 -39.95
CA TRP A 436 72.67 -26.38 -39.10
C TRP A 436 71.27 -25.85 -39.45
N ASP A 437 70.74 -26.16 -40.64
CA ASP A 437 69.42 -25.67 -41.06
C ASP A 437 68.28 -26.21 -40.20
N SER A 438 68.37 -27.48 -39.76
CA SER A 438 67.36 -28.04 -38.85
C SER A 438 67.38 -27.37 -37.47
N ILE A 439 68.56 -27.03 -36.95
CA ILE A 439 68.72 -26.32 -35.67
C ILE A 439 68.16 -24.91 -35.77
N ILE A 440 68.49 -24.19 -36.86
CA ILE A 440 67.96 -22.85 -37.13
C ILE A 440 66.43 -22.89 -37.27
N SER A 441 65.88 -23.85 -38.03
CA SER A 441 64.44 -24.02 -38.17
C SER A 441 63.75 -24.36 -36.84
N GLN A 442 64.38 -25.15 -35.98
CA GLN A 442 63.86 -25.43 -34.64
C GLN A 442 63.79 -24.14 -33.80
N TYR A 443 64.86 -23.36 -33.75
CA TYR A 443 64.85 -22.07 -33.05
C TYR A 443 63.80 -21.10 -33.63
N GLN A 444 63.65 -21.05 -34.95
CA GLN A 444 62.61 -20.24 -35.60
C GLN A 444 61.20 -20.70 -35.23
N GLY A 445 60.97 -22.02 -35.18
CA GLY A 445 59.72 -22.62 -34.71
C GLY A 445 59.40 -22.20 -33.27
N ASN A 446 60.39 -22.29 -32.38
CA ASN A 446 60.25 -21.84 -30.99
C ASN A 446 59.93 -20.35 -30.90
N VAL A 447 60.64 -19.49 -31.65
CA VAL A 447 60.36 -18.04 -31.68
C VAL A 447 58.93 -17.76 -32.10
N ASN A 448 58.39 -18.49 -33.08
CA ASN A 448 57.01 -18.30 -33.53
C ASN A 448 55.99 -18.77 -32.48
N SER A 449 56.26 -19.87 -31.76
CA SER A 449 55.42 -20.32 -30.63
C SER A 449 55.37 -19.27 -29.53
N TRP A 450 56.54 -18.84 -29.02
CA TRP A 450 56.63 -17.84 -27.96
C TRP A 450 56.04 -16.48 -28.37
N ARG A 451 56.06 -16.12 -29.66
CA ARG A 451 55.38 -14.92 -30.15
C ARG A 451 53.86 -15.05 -30.09
N ALA A 452 53.31 -16.23 -30.34
CA ALA A 452 51.87 -16.46 -30.22
C ALA A 452 51.42 -16.42 -28.76
N GLU A 453 52.21 -17.03 -27.86
CA GLU A 453 52.02 -16.97 -26.41
C GLU A 453 52.06 -15.51 -25.91
N LEU A 454 53.10 -14.75 -26.28
CA LEU A 454 53.23 -13.33 -25.92
C LEU A 454 52.02 -12.48 -26.34
N VAL A 455 51.43 -12.75 -27.51
CA VAL A 455 50.23 -12.03 -27.97
C VAL A 455 49.00 -12.41 -27.15
N SER A 456 48.85 -13.69 -26.79
CA SER A 456 47.79 -14.18 -25.90
C SER A 456 47.90 -13.51 -24.52
N ASP A 457 49.09 -13.51 -23.94
CA ASP A 457 49.32 -12.98 -22.58
C ASP A 457 49.16 -11.46 -22.54
N GLN A 458 49.60 -10.75 -23.58
CA GLN A 458 49.35 -9.31 -23.72
C GLN A 458 47.85 -8.99 -23.77
N LYS A 459 47.06 -9.82 -24.45
CA LYS A 459 45.60 -9.66 -24.49
C LYS A 459 44.98 -9.91 -23.12
N GLN A 460 45.32 -11.01 -22.45
CA GLN A 460 44.81 -11.31 -21.11
C GLN A 460 45.21 -10.21 -20.11
N HIS A 461 46.45 -9.74 -20.15
CA HIS A 461 46.92 -8.65 -19.31
C HIS A 461 46.09 -7.37 -19.49
N ALA A 462 45.73 -7.02 -20.73
CA ALA A 462 44.86 -5.87 -21.00
C ALA A 462 43.45 -6.06 -20.42
N GLU A 463 42.86 -7.25 -20.58
CA GLU A 463 41.53 -7.61 -20.04
C GLU A 463 41.52 -7.53 -18.50
N PHE A 464 42.53 -8.06 -17.83
CA PHE A 464 42.62 -8.02 -16.36
C PHE A 464 42.95 -6.62 -15.81
N ILE A 465 43.66 -5.77 -16.56
CA ILE A 465 43.82 -4.35 -16.22
C ILE A 465 42.47 -3.64 -16.25
N GLU A 466 41.67 -3.86 -17.30
CA GLU A 466 40.33 -3.26 -17.40
C GLU A 466 39.43 -3.73 -16.24
N LEU A 467 39.45 -5.03 -15.93
CA LEU A 467 38.70 -5.58 -14.79
C LEU A 467 39.16 -4.95 -13.46
N ARG A 468 40.47 -4.80 -13.24
CA ARG A 468 41.02 -4.14 -12.05
C ARG A 468 40.48 -2.72 -11.92
N ASP A 469 40.49 -1.96 -13.01
CA ASP A 469 40.04 -0.56 -13.01
C ASP A 469 38.53 -0.47 -12.73
N ILE A 470 37.73 -1.42 -13.24
CA ILE A 470 36.30 -1.56 -12.91
C ILE A 470 36.09 -1.85 -11.42
N VAL A 471 36.83 -2.80 -10.85
CA VAL A 471 36.73 -3.17 -9.43
C VAL A 471 37.17 -2.01 -8.53
N ALA A 472 38.24 -1.30 -8.90
CA ALA A 472 38.72 -0.11 -8.19
C ALA A 472 37.67 1.02 -8.23
N ALA A 473 37.07 1.28 -9.39
CA ALA A 473 35.99 2.26 -9.51
C ALA A 473 34.78 1.87 -8.65
N ARG A 474 34.39 0.59 -8.64
CA ARG A 474 33.31 0.07 -7.78
C ARG A 474 33.61 0.33 -6.30
N LYS A 475 34.85 0.13 -5.84
CA LYS A 475 35.24 0.43 -4.45
C LYS A 475 34.97 1.90 -4.10
N THR A 476 35.43 2.83 -4.93
CA THR A 476 35.21 4.27 -4.71
C THR A 476 33.73 4.64 -4.66
N LEU A 477 32.90 4.01 -5.49
CA LEU A 477 31.45 4.23 -5.50
C LEU A 477 30.77 3.72 -4.22
N VAL A 478 31.12 2.50 -3.77
CA VAL A 478 30.60 1.94 -2.52
C VAL A 478 31.06 2.76 -1.30
N GLU A 479 32.29 3.27 -1.31
CA GLU A 479 32.76 4.20 -0.27
C GLU A 479 31.94 5.49 -0.25
N ALA A 480 31.63 6.06 -1.41
CA ALA A 480 30.82 7.28 -1.53
C ALA A 480 29.34 7.06 -1.17
N SER A 481 28.83 5.82 -1.19
CA SER A 481 27.44 5.52 -0.84
C SER A 481 27.16 5.53 0.66
N LYS A 482 28.20 5.53 1.52
CA LYS A 482 28.03 5.62 2.99
C LYS A 482 27.13 6.78 3.41
N ASP A 483 27.32 7.93 2.77
CA ASP A 483 26.57 9.15 3.07
C ASP A 483 25.20 9.23 2.38
N ASN A 484 24.90 8.30 1.45
CA ASN A 484 23.72 8.33 0.58
C ASN A 484 22.84 7.07 0.70
N THR A 485 23.05 6.25 1.74
CA THR A 485 22.33 4.97 1.90
C THR A 485 20.82 5.24 2.00
N PRO A 486 19.99 4.58 1.17
CA PRO A 486 18.53 4.67 1.28
C PRO A 486 18.06 4.38 2.70
N GLN A 487 17.16 5.23 3.21
CA GLN A 487 16.58 5.07 4.54
C GLN A 487 15.39 4.11 4.48
N GLU A 488 15.66 2.84 4.21
CA GLU A 488 14.66 1.76 4.35
C GLU A 488 14.30 1.51 5.81
N LEU A 489 15.08 2.04 6.77
CA LEU A 489 14.84 1.95 8.21
C LEU A 489 14.64 0.51 8.73
N GLY A 490 15.02 -0.49 7.94
CA GLY A 490 14.95 -1.91 8.24
C GLY A 490 16.26 -2.60 7.89
N VAL A 491 16.59 -3.65 8.63
CA VAL A 491 17.68 -4.56 8.31
C VAL A 491 17.33 -5.98 8.73
N PHE A 492 17.31 -6.90 7.77
CA PHE A 492 17.36 -8.32 8.04
C PHE A 492 18.78 -8.76 8.43
N VAL A 493 18.88 -9.44 9.58
CA VAL A 493 20.10 -10.07 10.09
C VAL A 493 19.90 -11.59 10.10
N PRO A 494 20.60 -12.32 9.21
CA PRO A 494 20.52 -13.78 9.19
C PRO A 494 20.85 -14.42 10.56
N GLU A 495 20.17 -15.50 10.95
CA GLU A 495 19.14 -16.22 10.18
C GLU A 495 17.70 -15.78 10.48
N LYS A 496 17.46 -15.05 11.57
CA LYS A 496 16.11 -14.90 12.13
C LYS A 496 15.80 -13.57 12.80
N GLU A 497 16.63 -12.55 12.66
CA GLU A 497 16.42 -11.25 13.29
C GLU A 497 16.09 -10.18 12.25
N ILE A 498 15.09 -9.35 12.54
CA ILE A 498 14.79 -8.12 11.80
C ILE A 498 15.01 -6.95 12.76
N LYS A 499 15.80 -5.98 12.34
CA LYS A 499 16.04 -4.73 13.08
C LYS A 499 15.31 -3.60 12.38
N ILE A 500 14.59 -2.78 13.13
CA ILE A 500 13.89 -1.62 12.56
C ILE A 500 14.26 -0.36 13.33
N ALA A 501 14.59 0.70 12.58
CA ALA A 501 14.89 2.02 13.09
C ALA A 501 13.61 2.87 13.14
N LEU A 502 13.08 3.12 14.33
CA LEU A 502 11.90 3.99 14.51
C LEU A 502 12.14 4.97 15.64
N ASP A 503 12.19 6.26 15.30
CA ASP A 503 12.33 7.32 16.30
C ASP A 503 10.97 7.69 16.93
N SER A 504 9.87 7.61 16.15
CA SER A 504 8.48 7.67 16.62
C SER A 504 7.52 7.22 15.51
N LEU A 505 6.40 6.59 15.87
CA LEU A 505 5.35 6.22 14.91
C LEU A 505 4.30 7.33 14.87
N SER A 506 4.33 8.14 13.81
CA SER A 506 3.18 8.98 13.48
C SER A 506 2.08 8.11 12.88
N LEU A 507 0.86 8.63 12.90
CA LEU A 507 -0.30 7.95 12.36
C LEU A 507 -0.22 7.74 10.84
N GLU A 508 0.38 8.72 10.16
CA GLU A 508 0.59 8.78 8.72
C GLU A 508 1.71 7.82 8.27
N SER A 509 2.66 7.49 9.16
CA SER A 509 3.78 6.57 8.87
C SER A 509 3.49 5.08 9.08
N SER A 510 2.26 4.68 9.39
CA SER A 510 1.89 3.27 9.63
C SER A 510 2.00 2.39 8.37
N VAL A 511 1.67 2.93 7.18
CA VAL A 511 1.83 2.20 5.91
C VAL A 511 3.31 2.00 5.58
N ASP A 512 4.12 3.01 5.84
CA ASP A 512 5.57 2.92 5.66
C ASP A 512 6.18 1.87 6.58
N LEU A 513 5.78 1.85 7.86
CA LEU A 513 6.16 0.77 8.79
C LEU A 513 5.81 -0.61 8.23
N PHE A 514 4.59 -0.81 7.73
CA PHE A 514 4.19 -2.09 7.16
C PHE A 514 4.97 -2.45 5.90
N SER A 515 5.33 -1.46 5.09
CA SER A 515 6.13 -1.66 3.88
C SER A 515 7.56 -2.07 4.24
N VAL A 516 8.21 -1.40 5.21
CA VAL A 516 9.52 -1.82 5.74
C VAL A 516 9.45 -3.22 6.35
N LEU A 517 8.42 -3.48 7.17
CA LEU A 517 8.22 -4.81 7.77
C LEU A 517 8.04 -5.91 6.72
N THR A 518 7.29 -5.61 5.67
CA THR A 518 7.05 -6.56 4.58
C THR A 518 8.34 -6.82 3.81
N HIS A 519 9.14 -5.77 3.53
CA HIS A 519 10.45 -5.87 2.89
C HIS A 519 11.39 -6.77 3.69
N GLU A 520 11.59 -6.48 4.97
CA GLU A 520 12.51 -7.26 5.80
C GLU A 520 12.00 -8.70 6.05
N TYR A 521 10.69 -8.88 6.21
CA TYR A 521 10.12 -10.22 6.33
C TYR A 521 10.31 -11.04 5.06
N LEU A 522 10.26 -10.43 3.87
CA LEU A 522 10.54 -11.08 2.60
C LEU A 522 12.00 -11.55 2.52
N HIS A 523 12.98 -10.74 2.95
CA HIS A 523 14.36 -11.20 3.09
C HIS A 523 14.48 -12.40 4.03
N TYR A 524 13.87 -12.33 5.22
CA TYR A 524 13.89 -13.44 6.18
C TYR A 524 13.26 -14.72 5.60
N THR A 525 12.07 -14.61 5.01
CA THR A 525 11.33 -15.78 4.54
C THR A 525 11.93 -16.38 3.27
N SER A 526 12.68 -15.60 2.48
CA SER A 526 13.42 -16.08 1.30
C SER A 526 14.84 -16.55 1.58
N TYR A 527 15.45 -16.20 2.72
CA TYR A 527 16.80 -16.62 3.09
C TYR A 527 16.98 -18.16 3.04
N VAL A 528 18.04 -18.67 2.41
CA VAL A 528 18.32 -20.13 2.37
C VAL A 528 19.58 -20.47 3.17
N SER A 529 20.70 -19.85 2.81
CA SER A 529 21.98 -19.91 3.55
C SER A 529 22.89 -18.78 3.09
N GLU A 530 24.05 -18.59 3.75
CA GLU A 530 25.04 -17.58 3.35
C GLU A 530 25.63 -17.86 1.95
N GLU A 531 25.73 -19.13 1.55
CA GLU A 531 26.28 -19.54 0.25
C GLU A 531 25.24 -19.49 -0.89
N ARG A 532 23.95 -19.41 -0.55
CA ARG A 532 22.85 -19.46 -1.52
C ARG A 532 22.03 -18.17 -1.47
N VAL A 533 22.59 -17.14 -2.07
CA VAL A 533 22.03 -15.79 -2.15
C VAL A 533 21.90 -15.33 -3.61
N LEU A 534 20.92 -14.46 -3.89
CA LEU A 534 20.86 -13.78 -5.18
C LEU A 534 21.89 -12.65 -5.23
N PRO A 535 22.31 -12.23 -6.44
CA PRO A 535 23.05 -10.99 -6.60
C PRO A 535 22.28 -9.81 -5.98
N SER A 536 22.97 -8.91 -5.26
CA SER A 536 22.33 -7.81 -4.50
C SER A 536 21.29 -7.01 -5.29
N PHE A 537 21.52 -6.76 -6.58
CA PHE A 537 20.53 -6.11 -7.46
C PHE A 537 19.19 -6.84 -7.51
N PHE A 538 19.21 -8.17 -7.64
CA PHE A 538 18.00 -9.01 -7.67
C PHE A 538 17.45 -9.28 -6.29
N GLU A 539 18.32 -9.43 -5.29
CA GLU A 539 17.91 -9.63 -3.89
C GLU A 539 17.08 -8.43 -3.39
N GLU A 540 17.62 -7.23 -3.47
CA GLU A 540 16.91 -6.01 -3.05
C GLU A 540 15.77 -5.65 -4.01
N GLY A 541 16.02 -5.77 -5.33
CA GLY A 541 15.06 -5.39 -6.34
C GLY A 541 13.78 -6.25 -6.35
N LEU A 542 13.91 -7.57 -6.19
CA LEU A 542 12.74 -8.45 -6.09
C LEU A 542 12.05 -8.30 -4.74
N THR A 543 12.80 -8.11 -3.65
CA THR A 543 12.23 -7.86 -2.32
C THR A 543 11.37 -6.59 -2.35
N GLU A 544 11.90 -5.49 -2.88
CA GLU A 544 11.18 -4.21 -2.96
C GLU A 544 10.04 -4.25 -3.99
N TYR A 545 10.20 -4.99 -5.09
CA TYR A 545 9.08 -5.22 -6.01
C TYR A 545 7.93 -5.94 -5.30
N PHE A 546 8.21 -7.06 -4.63
CA PHE A 546 7.18 -7.86 -3.96
C PHE A 546 6.60 -7.17 -2.73
N SER A 547 7.39 -6.42 -1.96
CA SER A 547 6.92 -5.61 -0.83
C SER A 547 5.83 -4.64 -1.29
N ARG A 548 6.08 -3.89 -2.36
CA ARG A 548 5.11 -2.97 -2.97
C ARG A 548 3.85 -3.67 -3.45
N ARG A 549 3.97 -4.87 -4.03
CA ARG A 549 2.81 -5.65 -4.50
C ARG A 549 1.92 -6.10 -3.33
N VAL A 550 2.54 -6.54 -2.23
CA VAL A 550 1.84 -6.90 -0.99
C VAL A 550 1.11 -5.68 -0.41
N ILE A 551 1.81 -4.55 -0.28
CA ILE A 551 1.26 -3.31 0.28
C ILE A 551 0.15 -2.73 -0.61
N GLN A 552 0.35 -2.67 -1.92
CA GLN A 552 -0.67 -2.21 -2.87
C GLN A 552 -1.91 -3.10 -2.83
N LYS A 553 -1.75 -4.43 -2.75
CA LYS A 553 -2.88 -5.36 -2.63
C LYS A 553 -3.64 -5.15 -1.32
N LYS A 554 -2.93 -4.87 -0.23
CA LYS A 554 -3.51 -4.78 1.12
C LYS A 554 -4.15 -3.43 1.40
N PHE A 555 -3.48 -2.35 1.04
CA PHE A 555 -3.82 -0.99 1.43
C PHE A 555 -4.27 -0.12 0.25
N GLY A 556 -4.03 -0.55 -0.99
CA GLY A 556 -4.34 0.24 -2.19
C GLY A 556 -3.45 1.48 -2.35
N VAL A 557 -2.28 1.50 -1.69
CA VAL A 557 -1.34 2.63 -1.69
C VAL A 557 -0.02 2.19 -2.32
N ASP A 558 0.45 2.98 -3.28
CA ASP A 558 1.76 2.78 -3.89
C ASP A 558 2.85 3.34 -2.97
N THR A 559 3.69 2.46 -2.42
CA THR A 559 4.87 2.86 -1.63
C THR A 559 6.12 2.89 -2.49
N ASN A 560 7.09 3.73 -2.10
CA ASN A 560 8.38 3.86 -2.78
C ASN A 560 9.48 3.98 -1.71
N ILE A 561 9.68 2.88 -0.96
CA ILE A 561 10.57 2.81 0.21
C ILE A 561 11.83 2.07 -0.22
N GLY A 562 12.69 2.76 -0.97
CA GLY A 562 13.97 2.20 -1.41
C GLY A 562 14.06 1.92 -2.91
N TYR A 563 15.30 1.96 -3.41
CA TYR A 563 15.74 1.58 -4.77
C TYR A 563 14.78 1.84 -5.96
N PRO A 564 14.23 3.06 -6.16
CA PRO A 564 13.21 3.30 -7.18
C PRO A 564 13.63 2.90 -8.62
N LEU A 565 14.90 3.11 -8.97
CA LEU A 565 15.44 2.74 -10.28
C LEU A 565 15.58 1.22 -10.44
N VAL A 566 16.04 0.52 -9.40
CA VAL A 566 16.17 -0.95 -9.42
C VAL A 566 14.77 -1.57 -9.55
N THR A 567 13.83 -1.14 -8.72
CA THR A 567 12.45 -1.64 -8.76
C THR A 567 11.79 -1.38 -10.11
N ARG A 568 12.08 -0.25 -10.76
CA ARG A 568 11.60 0.03 -12.11
C ARG A 568 12.13 -0.96 -13.15
N ILE A 569 13.40 -1.34 -13.06
CA ILE A 569 13.98 -2.37 -13.93
C ILE A 569 13.33 -3.73 -13.63
N ILE A 570 13.16 -4.09 -12.36
CA ILE A 570 12.49 -5.34 -11.97
C ILE A 570 11.03 -5.37 -12.45
N GLN A 571 10.31 -4.25 -12.45
CA GLN A 571 8.99 -4.17 -13.06
C GLN A 571 9.02 -4.49 -14.56
N GLU A 572 10.03 -4.01 -15.29
CA GLU A 572 10.20 -4.36 -16.71
C GLU A 572 10.56 -5.83 -16.92
N ILE A 573 11.29 -6.44 -15.97
CA ILE A 573 11.52 -7.89 -15.92
C ILE A 573 10.18 -8.63 -15.71
N ALA A 574 9.40 -8.24 -14.72
CA ALA A 574 8.11 -8.84 -14.38
C ALA A 574 7.04 -8.63 -15.47
N ASN A 575 7.20 -7.66 -16.36
CA ASN A 575 6.33 -7.49 -17.54
C ASN A 575 6.53 -8.60 -18.59
N LYS A 576 7.70 -9.25 -18.61
CA LYS A 576 8.06 -10.26 -19.62
C LYS A 576 8.26 -11.66 -19.04
N ILE A 577 8.59 -11.76 -17.76
CA ILE A 577 8.75 -13.02 -17.04
C ILE A 577 7.58 -13.16 -16.06
N PRO A 578 6.87 -14.30 -16.07
CA PRO A 578 5.77 -14.55 -15.14
C PRO A 578 6.17 -14.32 -13.68
N GLU A 579 5.30 -13.67 -12.91
CA GLU A 579 5.60 -13.28 -11.54
C GLU A 579 5.80 -14.49 -10.60
N ASP A 580 5.12 -15.61 -10.87
CA ASP A 580 5.29 -16.88 -10.16
C ASP A 580 6.67 -17.51 -10.40
N GLU A 581 7.21 -17.39 -11.61
CA GLU A 581 8.58 -17.78 -11.94
C GLU A 581 9.60 -16.95 -11.16
N LEU A 582 9.42 -15.63 -11.12
CA LEU A 582 10.27 -14.72 -10.34
C LEU A 582 10.19 -15.00 -8.84
N ALA A 583 9.00 -15.30 -8.32
CA ALA A 583 8.81 -15.67 -6.93
C ALA A 583 9.54 -17.00 -6.60
N GLU A 584 9.45 -18.01 -7.47
CA GLU A 584 10.16 -19.26 -7.30
C GLU A 584 11.69 -19.04 -7.28
N ILE A 585 12.23 -18.28 -8.24
CA ILE A 585 13.65 -17.89 -8.26
C ILE A 585 14.03 -17.15 -6.97
N TYR A 586 13.20 -16.21 -6.52
CA TYR A 586 13.43 -15.40 -5.32
C TYR A 586 13.48 -16.24 -4.04
N PHE A 587 12.52 -17.13 -3.82
CA PHE A 587 12.45 -17.96 -2.62
C PHE A 587 13.43 -19.13 -2.64
N THR A 588 13.79 -19.63 -3.82
CA THR A 588 14.78 -20.71 -3.94
C THR A 588 16.20 -20.19 -4.10
N LYS A 589 16.41 -18.90 -4.32
CA LYS A 589 17.74 -18.29 -4.56
C LYS A 589 18.50 -19.02 -5.69
N ASP A 590 17.80 -19.44 -6.74
CA ASP A 590 18.37 -20.20 -7.86
C ASP A 590 18.92 -19.26 -8.95
N VAL A 591 20.21 -18.94 -8.83
CA VAL A 591 20.92 -18.02 -9.75
C VAL A 591 21.00 -18.59 -11.17
N VAL A 592 21.18 -19.91 -11.32
CA VAL A 592 21.27 -20.54 -12.66
C VAL A 592 19.93 -20.43 -13.39
N ARG A 593 18.83 -20.64 -12.66
CA ARG A 593 17.48 -20.43 -13.19
C ARG A 593 17.21 -18.97 -13.51
N LEU A 594 17.66 -18.03 -12.68
CA LEU A 594 17.59 -16.60 -12.99
C LEU A 594 18.29 -16.26 -14.31
N GLU A 595 19.56 -16.67 -14.45
CA GLU A 595 20.37 -16.40 -15.65
C GLU A 595 19.73 -16.97 -16.91
N SER A 596 19.35 -18.26 -16.88
CA SER A 596 18.72 -18.91 -18.02
C SER A 596 17.36 -18.30 -18.39
N THR A 597 16.58 -17.83 -17.39
CA THR A 597 15.30 -17.15 -17.62
C THR A 597 15.50 -15.79 -18.27
N LEU A 598 16.49 -15.01 -17.81
CA LEU A 598 16.83 -13.72 -18.40
C LEU A 598 17.33 -13.90 -19.83
N ASP A 599 18.21 -14.87 -20.07
CA ASP A 599 18.77 -15.15 -21.40
C ASP A 599 17.69 -15.60 -22.40
N ALA A 600 16.71 -16.38 -21.94
CA ALA A 600 15.59 -16.81 -22.77
C ALA A 600 14.71 -15.64 -23.24
N VAL A 601 14.58 -14.58 -22.44
CA VAL A 601 13.71 -13.44 -22.72
C VAL A 601 14.43 -12.29 -23.44
N TYR A 602 15.66 -12.00 -23.03
CA TYR A 602 16.41 -10.82 -23.49
C TYR A 602 17.57 -11.14 -24.44
N GLY A 603 17.82 -12.42 -24.71
CA GLY A 603 18.87 -12.90 -25.60
C GLY A 603 20.04 -13.55 -24.85
N LYS A 604 20.79 -14.38 -25.57
CA LYS A 604 21.90 -15.16 -25.00
C LYS A 604 22.93 -14.28 -24.29
N ASP A 605 23.35 -14.68 -23.10
CA ASP A 605 24.35 -14.00 -22.26
C ASP A 605 23.94 -12.58 -21.85
N PHE A 606 22.64 -12.32 -21.72
CA PHE A 606 22.12 -11.03 -21.30
C PHE A 606 22.58 -10.69 -19.88
N TYR A 607 22.49 -11.65 -18.95
CA TYR A 607 22.93 -11.43 -17.57
C TYR A 607 24.43 -11.13 -17.50
N GLY A 608 25.27 -11.93 -18.17
CA GLY A 608 26.72 -11.74 -18.21
C GLY A 608 27.13 -10.36 -18.73
N GLN A 609 26.46 -9.86 -19.77
CA GLN A 609 26.70 -8.54 -20.37
C GLN A 609 26.14 -7.36 -19.57
N SER A 610 25.21 -7.63 -18.66
CA SER A 610 24.47 -6.59 -17.90
C SER A 610 24.85 -6.54 -16.43
N LYS A 611 25.50 -7.58 -15.90
CA LYS A 611 25.83 -7.72 -14.47
C LYS A 611 26.61 -6.53 -13.92
N VAL A 612 27.51 -5.95 -14.72
CA VAL A 612 28.32 -4.79 -14.31
C VAL A 612 27.40 -3.59 -14.02
N TYR A 613 26.51 -3.24 -14.96
CA TYR A 613 25.54 -2.16 -14.75
C TYR A 613 24.61 -2.43 -13.57
N MET A 614 24.07 -3.65 -13.47
CA MET A 614 23.21 -4.07 -12.36
C MET A 614 23.92 -3.93 -11.00
N SER A 615 25.20 -4.31 -10.93
CA SER A 615 26.00 -4.21 -9.70
C SER A 615 26.39 -2.78 -9.32
N MET A 616 26.32 -1.81 -10.24
CA MET A 616 26.75 -0.43 -10.02
C MET A 616 25.60 0.52 -9.68
N ILE A 617 24.38 0.26 -10.16
CA ILE A 617 23.24 1.20 -10.06
C ILE A 617 22.98 1.68 -8.63
N SER A 618 23.09 0.79 -7.64
CA SER A 618 22.81 1.14 -6.23
C SER A 618 23.92 1.96 -5.55
N TYR A 619 25.09 2.13 -6.20
CA TYR A 619 26.27 2.76 -5.59
C TYR A 619 26.74 4.03 -6.32
N VAL A 620 26.18 4.33 -7.49
CA VAL A 620 26.53 5.54 -8.25
C VAL A 620 25.65 6.74 -7.89
N PRO A 621 26.13 7.98 -8.08
CA PRO A 621 25.31 9.17 -7.92
C PRO A 621 24.00 9.09 -8.73
N PRO A 622 22.89 9.69 -8.26
CA PRO A 622 21.56 9.50 -8.86
C PRO A 622 21.50 9.70 -10.39
N LEU A 623 22.13 10.76 -10.92
CA LEU A 623 22.13 11.03 -12.37
C LEU A 623 22.88 9.96 -13.19
N GLU A 624 23.93 9.37 -12.62
CA GLU A 624 24.65 8.27 -13.25
C GLU A 624 23.85 6.96 -13.12
N ALA A 625 23.20 6.74 -11.98
CA ALA A 625 22.29 5.61 -11.77
C ALA A 625 21.17 5.62 -12.82
N LEU A 626 20.59 6.80 -13.08
CA LEU A 626 19.56 6.99 -14.10
C LEU A 626 20.06 6.62 -15.50
N LYS A 627 21.27 7.05 -15.86
CA LYS A 627 21.88 6.70 -17.14
C LYS A 627 22.09 5.19 -17.28
N TYR A 628 22.57 4.53 -16.24
CA TYR A 628 22.76 3.07 -16.25
C TYR A 628 21.43 2.31 -16.28
N ALA A 629 20.43 2.77 -15.54
CA ALA A 629 19.08 2.23 -15.57
C ALA A 629 18.46 2.36 -16.98
N ASN A 630 18.55 3.53 -17.61
CA ASN A 630 18.04 3.74 -18.97
C ASN A 630 18.78 2.88 -20.01
N ASN A 631 20.11 2.74 -19.90
CA ASN A 631 20.85 1.82 -20.77
C ASN A 631 20.37 0.36 -20.63
N LEU A 632 20.08 -0.10 -19.40
CA LEU A 632 19.53 -1.44 -19.18
C LEU A 632 18.10 -1.55 -19.73
N LEU A 633 17.23 -0.59 -19.45
CA LEU A 633 15.85 -0.57 -19.95
C LEU A 633 15.80 -0.59 -21.48
N VAL A 634 16.64 0.20 -22.15
CA VAL A 634 16.74 0.21 -23.62
C VAL A 634 17.20 -1.16 -24.14
N ARG A 635 18.21 -1.78 -23.52
CA ARG A 635 18.66 -3.14 -23.88
C ARG A 635 17.56 -4.19 -23.70
N MET A 636 16.71 -4.01 -22.69
CA MET A 636 15.55 -4.87 -22.43
C MET A 636 14.37 -4.58 -23.39
N GLY A 637 14.46 -3.54 -24.23
CA GLY A 637 13.39 -3.07 -25.10
C GLY A 637 12.27 -2.33 -24.37
N GLY A 638 12.54 -1.83 -23.16
CA GLY A 638 11.66 -1.00 -22.35
C GLY A 638 11.85 0.50 -22.63
N SER A 639 10.99 1.32 -22.00
CA SER A 639 11.06 2.78 -22.12
C SER A 639 12.01 3.38 -21.10
N GLU A 640 12.76 4.41 -21.52
CA GLU A 640 13.56 5.24 -20.63
C GLU A 640 12.69 5.91 -19.56
N VAL A 641 13.28 6.16 -18.40
CA VAL A 641 12.67 6.88 -17.28
C VAL A 641 13.36 8.22 -17.03
N THR A 642 12.61 9.12 -16.42
CA THR A 642 13.03 10.49 -16.08
C THR A 642 13.44 10.61 -14.61
N GLU A 643 14.06 11.73 -14.27
CA GLU A 643 14.56 12.04 -12.92
C GLU A 643 13.47 12.03 -11.83
N ASP A 644 12.21 12.26 -12.20
CA ASP A 644 11.07 12.25 -11.27
C ASP A 644 10.84 10.88 -10.59
N ILE A 645 11.30 9.78 -11.22
CA ILE A 645 11.24 8.43 -10.65
C ILE A 645 12.26 8.24 -9.53
N MET A 646 13.35 9.00 -9.50
CA MET A 646 14.42 8.83 -8.51
C MET A 646 14.01 9.25 -7.10
N TYR A 647 12.93 10.03 -6.97
CA TYR A 647 12.48 10.58 -5.70
C TYR A 647 11.16 9.96 -5.25
N SER A 648 11.12 9.50 -4.00
CA SER A 648 9.87 9.05 -3.37
C SER A 648 8.90 10.23 -3.24
N LYS A 649 7.68 10.09 -3.80
CA LYS A 649 6.63 11.12 -3.74
C LYS A 649 5.87 11.12 -2.40
N LEU A 650 6.02 10.07 -1.59
CA LEU A 650 5.16 9.81 -0.43
C LEU A 650 5.89 9.54 0.90
N SER A 651 7.21 9.36 0.92
CA SER A 651 7.94 9.13 2.17
C SER A 651 7.93 10.39 3.06
N GLU A 652 7.23 10.33 4.18
CA GLU A 652 7.34 11.34 5.26
C GLU A 652 8.70 11.25 6.00
N PHE A 653 9.44 10.15 5.82
CA PHE A 653 10.79 9.94 6.37
C PHE A 653 11.90 10.72 5.65
N LYS A 654 11.61 11.95 5.19
CA LYS A 654 12.62 12.82 4.59
C LYS A 654 13.68 13.29 5.59
#